data_AF-A0A0E0B7Q0-F1
#
_entry.id   AF-A0A0E0B7Q0-F1
#
_cell.length_a   1.000
_cell.length_b   1.000
_cell.length_c   1.000
_cell.angle_alpha   90.00
_cell.angle_beta   90.00
_cell.angle_gamma   90.00
#
_symmetry.space_group_name_H-M   'P 1'
#
loop_
_entity.id
_entity.type
_entity.pdbx_description
1 polymer ?
#
loop_
_entity_poly.entity_id
_entity_poly.type
_entity_poly.pdbx_seq_one_letter_code
_entity_poly.pdbx_strand_id
1 'polypeptide(L)'
;MNRLRHRRAISLAPPVTLPDDDDLLSEILLHLPPRPSSLPRASLVCKRWRRLVTDPAFHRRFRARHRNPPPLIGVFEDYLGYPFFRSVLDPPDLIPRERFRLRLAEDEGGQWHFYGCRHGRLLLFNRAKNEIVVWVPDTGDHRQVAVPPEIDGKEKIIWNGAVLSAATADDGPFRVVLVGVAGNNTQMFACVYCSESGKWSDLISFDLDKQTLSVIEWPYDSEPYSQTWLTEGDCLGAATLSRSSLQMWERKVCSGGVAKWVLQKTYELKNVLNPEFRLKIGYLTKLGYAQDIKVMFLWADHSVFMLQLDTLQAKKVWESCVIAPIHPYASTYVAVYHNIGMGTPKGVHWQVVLGEMSHRRGRATSPAAPVTLPDDDDLLAEILLRLPPLPSSLPRASLVCNRWRRLVTDPAFHRRFRARHHRNPPIIGVFADDFGFPFFRSVMDPPDLIPRERFSMRLCEDEVRKERMFCGCRHGRVLLLDRKQNEIVLWDPDTGDHRRVGIPPEIDGKEKIVWNGAALCAVAAAADDDGHVHGGFSCCPFNVALVGVASNNTQMFACFYTSETGRWSNLIFTPAPFLVFAFVDPGILVGHSLYWFPTGLGSAILQFDLDRQTLAVIEWPSNPNCYSHYMSQIFLAEGGYLGLVTLSYDSLQIWERKVCSEGVTRWVLQRTAELNKVLELGSGVKTSHLVRLGYAEDVKVMLLCADSSVFMLQIDSLQSRKLWETNIMSSLHPYASTYVAVKAH
;
A
#
# COMPACT_ATOMS: atom_id res chain seq x y z
N MET A 1 65.21 22.50 -40.59
CA MET A 1 64.84 22.16 -41.97
C MET A 1 63.93 20.94 -41.96
N ASN A 2 62.73 21.13 -42.50
CA ASN A 2 61.60 20.20 -42.54
C ASN A 2 61.90 18.86 -43.21
N ARG A 3 61.38 17.75 -42.65
CA ARG A 3 60.86 16.63 -43.45
C ARG A 3 59.50 16.19 -42.90
N LEU A 4 58.46 16.75 -43.51
CA LEU A 4 57.07 16.34 -43.40
C LEU A 4 56.92 14.87 -43.81
N ARG A 5 56.37 14.03 -42.91
CA ARG A 5 55.72 12.77 -43.29
C ARG A 5 54.22 13.02 -43.31
N HIS A 6 53.66 13.11 -44.51
CA HIS A 6 52.21 13.08 -44.74
C HIS A 6 51.62 11.78 -44.17
N ARG A 7 50.77 11.89 -43.14
CA ARG A 7 49.76 10.87 -42.87
C ARG A 7 48.57 11.18 -43.78
N ARG A 8 48.24 10.23 -44.65
CA ARG A 8 47.03 10.21 -45.48
C ARG A 8 45.81 10.48 -44.60
N ALA A 9 45.05 11.52 -44.93
CA ALA A 9 43.69 11.67 -44.45
C ALA A 9 42.87 10.48 -44.95
N ILE A 10 42.31 9.71 -44.02
CA ILE A 10 41.25 8.75 -44.32
C ILE A 10 40.05 9.60 -44.73
N SER A 11 39.59 9.44 -45.97
CA SER A 11 38.34 10.01 -46.46
C SER A 11 37.21 9.52 -45.56
N LEU A 12 36.73 10.38 -44.66
CA LEU A 12 35.45 10.18 -44.00
C LEU A 12 34.39 10.16 -45.11
N ALA A 13 33.67 9.03 -45.22
CA ALA A 13 32.49 8.96 -46.05
C ALA A 13 31.55 10.14 -45.70
N PRO A 14 30.84 10.73 -46.68
CA PRO A 14 29.92 11.82 -46.38
C PRO A 14 28.91 11.33 -45.33
N PRO A 15 28.47 12.19 -44.39
CA PRO A 15 27.41 11.83 -43.47
C PRO A 15 26.23 11.35 -44.30
N VAL A 16 25.75 10.14 -44.02
CA VAL A 16 24.54 9.60 -44.63
C VAL A 16 23.43 10.63 -44.39
N THR A 17 23.06 11.36 -45.43
CA THR A 17 21.92 12.26 -45.40
C THR A 17 20.70 11.39 -45.14
N LEU A 18 20.00 11.66 -44.03
CA LEU A 18 18.68 11.10 -43.77
C LEU A 18 17.81 11.32 -45.03
N PRO A 19 16.97 10.35 -45.43
CA PRO A 19 16.12 10.53 -46.60
C PRO A 19 15.35 11.85 -46.50
N ASP A 20 15.46 12.70 -47.54
CA ASP A 20 14.72 13.96 -47.65
C ASP A 20 13.20 13.75 -47.85
N ASP A 21 12.78 12.49 -47.91
CA ASP A 21 11.40 12.07 -48.04
C ASP A 21 10.73 11.89 -46.64
N ASP A 22 9.71 12.69 -46.37
CA ASP A 22 8.89 12.63 -45.16
C ASP A 22 8.01 11.37 -45.10
N ASP A 23 7.66 10.77 -46.25
CA ASP A 23 6.88 9.53 -46.30
C ASP A 23 7.74 8.34 -45.87
N LEU A 24 8.97 8.28 -46.37
CA LEU A 24 9.92 7.22 -46.00
C LEU A 24 10.37 7.36 -44.54
N LEU A 25 10.61 8.58 -44.06
CA LEU A 25 10.89 8.83 -42.65
C LEU A 25 9.70 8.46 -41.76
N SER A 26 8.48 8.77 -42.18
CA SER A 26 7.26 8.34 -41.48
C SER A 26 7.16 6.82 -41.41
N GLU A 27 7.42 6.11 -42.51
CA GLU A 27 7.42 4.64 -42.51
C GLU A 27 8.48 4.06 -41.56
N ILE A 28 9.69 4.61 -41.54
CA ILE A 28 10.74 4.20 -40.58
C ILE A 28 10.27 4.40 -39.14
N LEU A 29 9.69 5.56 -38.83
CA LEU A 29 9.21 5.88 -37.47
C LEU A 29 8.03 5.01 -37.05
N LEU A 30 7.20 4.54 -37.98
CA LEU A 30 6.13 3.60 -37.70
C LEU A 30 6.63 2.22 -37.26
N HIS A 31 7.88 1.86 -37.58
CA HIS A 31 8.51 0.61 -37.14
C HIS A 31 9.14 0.69 -35.74
N LEU A 32 9.13 1.85 -35.09
CA LEU A 32 9.56 1.94 -33.70
C LEU A 32 8.67 1.07 -32.79
N PRO A 33 9.25 0.44 -31.74
CA PRO A 33 8.46 -0.34 -30.82
C PRO A 33 7.44 0.56 -30.09
N PRO A 34 6.23 0.08 -29.78
CA PRO A 34 5.16 0.87 -29.16
C PRO A 34 5.38 1.04 -27.64
N ARG A 35 6.58 1.47 -27.26
CA ARG A 35 6.94 1.81 -25.88
C ARG A 35 6.64 3.28 -25.62
N PRO A 36 6.17 3.65 -24.41
CA PRO A 36 5.90 5.04 -24.06
C PRO A 36 7.05 6.02 -24.33
N SER A 37 8.32 5.58 -24.25
CA SER A 37 9.47 6.44 -24.53
C SER A 37 9.87 6.55 -26.02
N SER A 38 9.37 5.69 -26.91
CA SER A 38 9.83 5.61 -28.31
C SER A 38 9.59 6.90 -29.10
N LEU A 39 8.33 7.33 -29.19
CA LEU A 39 7.96 8.55 -29.93
C LEU A 39 8.48 9.83 -29.27
N PRO A 40 8.45 9.98 -27.93
CA PRO A 40 9.12 11.09 -27.26
C PRO A 40 10.59 11.19 -27.61
N ARG A 41 11.34 10.08 -27.60
CA ARG A 41 12.76 10.09 -27.99
C ARG A 41 12.96 10.46 -29.46
N ALA A 42 12.12 9.95 -30.37
CA ALA A 42 12.14 10.35 -31.77
C ALA A 42 11.86 11.85 -31.95
N SER A 43 10.94 12.42 -31.17
CA SER A 43 10.58 13.85 -31.20
C SER A 43 11.71 14.79 -30.73
N LEU A 44 12.69 14.26 -30.02
CA LEU A 44 13.85 14.99 -29.53
C LEU A 44 14.99 15.05 -30.55
N VAL A 45 14.96 14.23 -31.60
CA VAL A 45 16.02 14.16 -32.62
C VAL A 45 16.13 15.49 -33.38
N CYS A 46 15.01 15.98 -33.94
CA CYS A 46 14.97 17.29 -34.60
C CYS A 46 13.52 17.80 -34.76
N LYS A 47 13.36 19.08 -35.17
CA LYS A 47 12.04 19.68 -35.43
C LYS A 47 11.23 18.92 -36.49
N ARG A 48 11.89 18.35 -37.51
CA ARG A 48 11.26 17.58 -38.59
C ARG A 48 10.63 16.30 -38.05
N TRP A 49 11.39 15.50 -37.28
CA TRP A 49 10.88 14.29 -36.64
C TRP A 49 9.77 14.60 -35.65
N ARG A 50 9.92 15.66 -34.86
CA ARG A 50 8.87 16.13 -33.94
C ARG A 50 7.55 16.38 -34.68
N ARG A 51 7.57 17.11 -35.80
CA ARG A 51 6.37 17.40 -36.59
C ARG A 51 5.66 16.12 -37.05
N LEU A 52 6.42 15.17 -37.60
CA LEU A 52 5.88 13.89 -38.07
C LEU A 52 5.28 13.07 -36.93
N VAL A 53 6.00 12.89 -35.82
CA VAL A 53 5.51 12.08 -34.69
C VAL A 53 4.44 12.77 -33.85
N THR A 54 4.11 14.04 -34.11
CA THR A 54 2.98 14.74 -33.49
C THR A 54 1.76 14.81 -34.41
N ASP A 55 1.87 14.38 -35.67
CA ASP A 55 0.77 14.41 -36.63
C ASP A 55 -0.31 13.38 -36.25
N PRO A 56 -1.59 13.79 -36.10
CA PRO A 56 -2.70 12.86 -35.88
C PRO A 56 -2.83 11.76 -36.94
N ALA A 57 -2.45 12.00 -38.21
CA ALA A 57 -2.42 10.95 -39.23
C ALA A 57 -1.32 9.91 -38.96
N PHE A 58 -0.13 10.35 -38.54
CA PHE A 58 0.93 9.45 -38.10
C PHE A 58 0.50 8.62 -36.88
N HIS A 59 -0.11 9.24 -35.85
CA HIS A 59 -0.62 8.52 -34.67
C HIS A 59 -1.60 7.41 -35.07
N ARG A 60 -2.57 7.70 -35.94
CA ARG A 60 -3.53 6.70 -36.44
C ARG A 60 -2.85 5.53 -37.13
N ARG A 61 -1.85 5.80 -37.99
CA ARG A 61 -1.05 4.76 -38.66
C ARG A 61 -0.22 3.94 -37.66
N PHE A 62 0.38 4.61 -36.67
CA PHE A 62 1.19 3.97 -35.64
C PHE A 62 0.34 3.03 -34.78
N ARG A 63 -0.81 3.51 -34.28
CA ARG A 63 -1.75 2.69 -33.52
C ARG A 63 -2.29 1.53 -34.33
N ALA A 64 -2.69 1.76 -35.59
CA ALA A 64 -3.16 0.70 -36.48
C ALA A 64 -2.12 -0.41 -36.70
N ARG A 65 -0.84 -0.05 -36.84
CA ARG A 65 0.26 -1.02 -37.01
C ARG A 65 0.52 -1.85 -35.75
N HIS A 66 0.37 -1.26 -34.56
CA HIS A 66 0.68 -1.88 -33.26
C HIS A 66 -0.56 -2.33 -32.46
N ARG A 67 -1.73 -2.44 -33.12
CA ARG A 67 -3.02 -2.69 -32.43
C ARG A 67 -3.22 -4.14 -31.99
N ASN A 68 -2.58 -5.11 -32.63
CA ASN A 68 -2.90 -6.53 -32.46
C ASN A 68 -1.63 -7.37 -32.16
N PRO A 69 -1.38 -7.74 -30.89
CA PRO A 69 -2.05 -7.25 -29.67
C PRO A 69 -1.49 -5.90 -29.18
N PRO A 70 -2.28 -5.05 -28.51
CA PRO A 70 -1.80 -3.76 -28.00
C PRO A 70 -0.90 -3.97 -26.77
N PRO A 71 0.08 -3.08 -26.49
CA PRO A 71 0.94 -3.24 -25.33
C PRO A 71 0.17 -2.94 -24.04
N LEU A 72 0.41 -3.76 -23.01
CA LEU A 72 -0.08 -3.52 -21.66
C LEU A 72 0.74 -2.41 -21.00
N ILE A 73 0.12 -1.28 -20.68
CA ILE A 73 0.84 -0.12 -20.13
C ILE A 73 0.58 0.08 -18.63
N GLY A 74 -0.52 -0.48 -18.12
CA GLY A 74 -0.87 -0.41 -16.71
C GLY A 74 -2.18 -1.08 -16.40
N VAL A 75 -2.68 -0.80 -15.20
CA VAL A 75 -3.94 -1.32 -14.70
C VAL A 75 -4.73 -0.22 -13.98
N PHE A 76 -6.05 -0.29 -14.05
CA PHE A 76 -6.94 0.50 -13.19
C PHE A 76 -7.44 -0.38 -12.05
N GLU A 77 -7.26 0.07 -10.82
CA GLU A 77 -7.77 -0.57 -9.59
C GLU A 77 -9.08 0.11 -9.19
N ASP A 78 -10.12 -0.68 -8.88
CA ASP A 78 -11.39 -0.18 -8.33
C ASP A 78 -11.27 -0.06 -6.79
N TYR A 79 -11.17 1.18 -6.28
CA TYR A 79 -11.03 1.43 -4.84
C TYR A 79 -11.84 2.67 -4.41
N LEU A 80 -12.70 2.50 -3.40
CA LEU A 80 -13.56 3.54 -2.79
C LEU A 80 -14.40 4.35 -3.79
N GLY A 81 -14.64 3.80 -4.98
CA GLY A 81 -15.41 4.47 -6.01
C GLY A 81 -14.62 5.46 -6.85
N TYR A 82 -13.29 5.32 -7.03
CA TYR A 82 -12.48 6.19 -7.90
C TYR A 82 -11.44 5.43 -8.75
N PRO A 83 -11.10 5.90 -9.98
CA PRO A 83 -10.08 5.29 -10.84
C PRO A 83 -8.67 5.50 -10.32
N PHE A 84 -8.01 4.41 -9.93
CA PHE A 84 -6.59 4.40 -9.60
C PHE A 84 -5.75 3.74 -10.69
N PHE A 85 -4.90 4.48 -11.38
CA PHE A 85 -3.99 3.92 -12.39
C PHE A 85 -2.61 3.56 -11.82
N ARG A 86 -2.15 2.34 -12.09
CA ARG A 86 -0.80 1.86 -11.80
C ARG A 86 -0.11 1.39 -13.08
N SER A 87 1.07 1.94 -13.38
CA SER A 87 1.88 1.44 -14.50
C SER A 87 2.50 0.09 -14.15
N VAL A 88 2.52 -0.82 -15.12
CA VAL A 88 3.21 -2.12 -15.02
C VAL A 88 4.56 -2.14 -15.74
N LEU A 89 4.99 -0.96 -16.23
CA LEU A 89 6.21 -0.78 -17.01
C LEU A 89 7.37 -0.33 -16.12
N ASP A 90 8.55 -0.85 -16.42
CA ASP A 90 9.79 -0.48 -15.73
C ASP A 90 10.36 0.85 -16.30
N PRO A 91 11.13 1.64 -15.52
CA PRO A 91 11.84 2.80 -16.04
C PRO A 91 12.72 2.41 -17.25
N PRO A 92 12.75 3.22 -18.33
CA PRO A 92 12.28 4.60 -18.46
C PRO A 92 10.85 4.75 -19.02
N ASP A 93 10.11 3.66 -19.24
CA ASP A 93 8.81 3.64 -19.89
C ASP A 93 7.63 3.79 -18.90
N LEU A 94 7.93 4.02 -17.62
CA LEU A 94 6.96 4.21 -16.55
C LEU A 94 6.07 5.44 -16.82
N ILE A 95 4.76 5.23 -16.82
CA ILE A 95 3.77 6.30 -17.04
C ILE A 95 3.33 6.85 -15.68
N PRO A 96 3.54 8.15 -15.39
CA PRO A 96 3.06 8.77 -14.15
C PRO A 96 1.54 8.75 -14.07
N ARG A 97 1.00 8.44 -12.89
CA ARG A 97 -0.44 8.39 -12.64
C ARG A 97 -1.16 9.70 -12.97
N GLU A 98 -0.49 10.85 -12.83
CA GLU A 98 -1.07 12.18 -13.07
C GLU A 98 -1.51 12.36 -14.53
N ARG A 99 -0.97 11.54 -15.45
CA ARG A 99 -1.38 11.50 -16.86
C ARG A 99 -2.79 10.95 -17.03
N PHE A 100 -3.20 9.99 -16.20
CA PHE A 100 -4.49 9.30 -16.29
C PHE A 100 -5.38 9.66 -15.10
N ARG A 101 -5.55 10.96 -14.88
CA ARG A 101 -6.56 11.47 -13.95
C ARG A 101 -7.80 11.88 -14.72
N LEU A 102 -8.91 11.22 -14.40
CA LEU A 102 -10.22 11.61 -14.88
C LEU A 102 -10.65 12.90 -14.16
N ARG A 103 -10.51 14.05 -14.84
CA ARG A 103 -10.95 15.36 -14.36
C ARG A 103 -12.44 15.55 -14.65
N LEU A 104 -13.28 14.76 -13.99
CA LEU A 104 -14.71 15.12 -13.91
C LEU A 104 -14.85 16.28 -12.93
N ALA A 105 -15.84 17.15 -13.15
CA ALA A 105 -16.08 18.34 -12.34
C ALA A 105 -15.92 18.02 -10.84
N GLU A 106 -15.10 18.84 -10.19
CA GLU A 106 -14.67 18.74 -8.80
C GLU A 106 -15.84 18.43 -7.84
N ASP A 107 -15.56 17.68 -6.77
CA ASP A 107 -16.25 17.80 -5.48
C ASP A 107 -17.68 17.28 -5.26
N GLU A 108 -18.07 16.10 -5.77
CA GLU A 108 -19.29 15.44 -5.26
C GLU A 108 -19.17 13.91 -5.20
N GLY A 109 -18.63 13.39 -4.08
CA GLY A 109 -18.90 12.10 -3.40
C GLY A 109 -19.48 10.87 -4.14
N GLY A 110 -19.27 10.70 -5.44
CA GLY A 110 -19.89 9.65 -6.24
C GLY A 110 -19.15 8.33 -6.13
N GLN A 111 -19.88 7.24 -5.82
CA GLN A 111 -19.36 5.88 -5.96
C GLN A 111 -19.29 5.50 -7.45
N TRP A 112 -18.08 5.54 -8.04
CA TRP A 112 -17.83 5.04 -9.39
C TRP A 112 -17.51 3.54 -9.40
N HIS A 113 -18.20 2.77 -10.23
CA HIS A 113 -17.95 1.35 -10.44
C HIS A 113 -17.29 1.11 -11.81
N PHE A 114 -16.35 0.17 -11.84
CA PHE A 114 -15.61 -0.21 -13.05
C PHE A 114 -16.24 -1.44 -13.67
N TYR A 115 -16.76 -1.29 -14.88
CA TYR A 115 -17.36 -2.40 -15.62
C TYR A 115 -16.40 -3.05 -16.61
N GLY A 116 -15.34 -2.34 -17.02
CA GLY A 116 -14.26 -2.97 -17.77
C GLY A 116 -13.44 -2.00 -18.59
N CYS A 117 -12.33 -2.53 -19.12
CA CYS A 117 -11.49 -1.87 -20.11
C CYS A 117 -11.42 -2.73 -21.36
N ARG A 118 -11.70 -2.15 -22.53
CA ARG A 118 -11.54 -2.85 -23.81
C ARG A 118 -11.17 -1.89 -24.93
N HIS A 119 -10.25 -2.30 -25.80
CA HIS A 119 -9.81 -1.49 -26.95
C HIS A 119 -9.38 -0.05 -26.58
N GLY A 120 -8.66 0.13 -25.47
CA GLY A 120 -8.20 1.44 -25.00
C GLY A 120 -9.27 2.33 -24.35
N ARG A 121 -10.49 1.81 -24.14
CA ARG A 121 -11.63 2.54 -23.54
C ARG A 121 -12.01 1.94 -22.20
N LEU A 122 -12.27 2.79 -21.21
CA LEU A 122 -12.69 2.42 -19.87
C LEU A 122 -14.19 2.74 -19.70
N LEU A 123 -14.94 1.79 -19.14
CA LEU A 123 -16.36 1.95 -18.83
C LEU A 123 -16.55 2.13 -17.32
N LEU A 124 -17.10 3.28 -16.95
CA LEU A 124 -17.36 3.69 -15.58
C LEU A 124 -18.85 3.94 -15.38
N PHE A 125 -19.37 3.60 -14.21
CA PHE A 125 -20.75 3.86 -13.82
C PHE A 125 -20.80 4.60 -12.49
N ASN A 126 -21.48 5.74 -12.46
CA ASN A 126 -21.77 6.47 -11.23
C ASN A 126 -23.16 6.07 -10.73
N ARG A 127 -23.21 5.34 -9.62
CA ARG A 127 -24.47 4.88 -9.05
C ARG A 127 -25.31 6.03 -8.49
N ALA A 128 -24.67 7.04 -7.90
CA ALA A 128 -25.38 8.17 -7.28
C ALA A 128 -26.05 9.07 -8.33
N LYS A 129 -25.39 9.26 -9.48
CA LYS A 129 -25.89 10.09 -10.58
C LYS A 129 -26.68 9.29 -11.64
N ASN A 130 -26.66 7.96 -11.56
CA ASN A 130 -27.20 7.05 -12.58
C ASN A 130 -26.65 7.38 -13.99
N GLU A 131 -25.33 7.56 -14.06
CA GLU A 131 -24.62 8.01 -15.26
C GLU A 131 -23.52 7.04 -15.66
N ILE A 132 -23.31 6.89 -16.96
CA ILE A 132 -22.23 6.08 -17.52
C ILE A 132 -21.21 6.99 -18.19
N VAL A 133 -19.94 6.72 -17.94
CA VAL A 133 -18.83 7.40 -18.60
C VAL A 133 -18.01 6.38 -19.37
N VAL A 134 -17.88 6.62 -20.68
CA VAL A 134 -16.89 5.95 -21.52
C VAL A 134 -15.69 6.88 -21.66
N TRP A 135 -14.55 6.49 -21.11
CA TRP A 135 -13.35 7.31 -21.03
C TRP A 135 -12.21 6.73 -21.86
N VAL A 136 -11.44 7.59 -22.53
CA VAL A 136 -10.21 7.28 -23.25
C VAL A 136 -9.04 7.92 -22.48
N PRO A 137 -8.35 7.15 -21.60
CA PRO A 137 -7.27 7.69 -20.78
C PRO A 137 -6.15 8.38 -21.56
N ASP A 138 -5.79 7.83 -22.74
CA ASP A 138 -4.69 8.33 -23.56
C ASP A 138 -4.88 9.76 -24.06
N THR A 139 -6.11 10.15 -24.42
CA THR A 139 -6.44 11.50 -24.90
C THR A 139 -7.06 12.37 -23.80
N GLY A 140 -7.61 11.76 -22.75
CA GLY A 140 -8.42 12.42 -21.75
C GLY A 140 -9.89 12.60 -22.16
N ASP A 141 -10.25 12.20 -23.39
CA ASP A 141 -11.60 12.34 -23.90
C ASP A 141 -12.55 11.39 -23.18
N HIS A 142 -13.73 11.88 -22.83
CA HIS A 142 -14.77 11.07 -22.22
C HIS A 142 -16.14 11.43 -22.78
N ARG A 143 -17.03 10.45 -22.81
CA ARG A 143 -18.43 10.61 -23.22
C ARG A 143 -19.33 10.15 -22.10
N GLN A 144 -20.15 11.08 -21.61
CA GLN A 144 -21.22 10.80 -20.66
C GLN A 144 -22.45 10.29 -21.42
N VAL A 145 -23.08 9.26 -20.87
CA VAL A 145 -24.29 8.64 -21.40
C VAL A 145 -25.25 8.46 -20.23
N ALA A 146 -26.42 9.09 -20.32
CA ALA A 146 -27.49 8.87 -19.36
C ALA A 146 -28.00 7.43 -19.47
N VAL A 147 -28.24 6.80 -18.32
CA VAL A 147 -28.89 5.50 -18.25
C VAL A 147 -30.35 5.64 -18.70
N PRO A 148 -30.93 4.64 -19.40
CA PRO A 148 -32.35 4.66 -19.77
C PRO A 148 -33.26 4.94 -18.57
N PRO A 149 -34.28 5.81 -18.71
CA PRO A 149 -35.18 6.16 -17.60
C PRO A 149 -35.96 4.97 -17.05
N GLU A 150 -36.10 3.89 -17.82
CA GLU A 150 -36.71 2.63 -17.40
C GLU A 150 -35.88 1.87 -16.36
N ILE A 151 -34.65 2.32 -16.07
CA ILE A 151 -33.72 1.79 -15.06
C ILE A 151 -33.57 2.87 -13.97
N ASP A 152 -34.40 2.76 -12.95
CA ASP A 152 -34.61 3.78 -11.91
C ASP A 152 -33.73 3.60 -10.65
N GLY A 153 -32.88 2.55 -10.62
CA GLY A 153 -31.98 2.23 -9.51
C GLY A 153 -32.67 1.66 -8.26
N LYS A 154 -34.01 1.60 -8.22
CA LYS A 154 -34.81 1.05 -7.11
C LYS A 154 -35.47 -0.28 -7.50
N GLU A 155 -36.08 -0.33 -8.67
CA GLU A 155 -36.72 -1.53 -9.22
C GLU A 155 -35.85 -2.24 -10.26
N LYS A 156 -34.88 -1.56 -10.88
CA LYS A 156 -33.94 -2.20 -11.82
C LYS A 156 -32.52 -1.75 -11.51
N ILE A 157 -31.69 -2.71 -11.11
CA ILE A 157 -30.31 -2.46 -10.67
C ILE A 157 -29.34 -2.96 -11.74
N ILE A 158 -28.44 -2.09 -12.20
CA ILE A 158 -27.34 -2.46 -13.09
C ILE A 158 -26.29 -3.20 -12.26
N TRP A 159 -25.92 -4.40 -12.72
CA TRP A 159 -24.91 -5.22 -12.06
C TRP A 159 -23.57 -5.15 -12.76
N ASN A 160 -23.55 -5.08 -14.10
CA ASN A 160 -22.31 -5.02 -14.87
C ASN A 160 -22.54 -4.40 -16.26
N GLY A 161 -21.46 -4.15 -16.99
CA GLY A 161 -21.50 -3.69 -18.36
C GLY A 161 -20.23 -4.00 -19.15
N ALA A 162 -20.26 -3.74 -20.44
CA ALA A 162 -19.10 -3.88 -21.32
C ALA A 162 -19.11 -2.82 -22.41
N VAL A 163 -17.92 -2.30 -22.75
CA VAL A 163 -17.74 -1.44 -23.92
C VAL A 163 -17.21 -2.26 -25.10
N LEU A 164 -17.84 -2.08 -26.26
CA LEU A 164 -17.48 -2.71 -27.52
C LEU A 164 -17.12 -1.61 -28.51
N SER A 165 -16.03 -1.77 -29.26
CA SER A 165 -15.62 -0.80 -30.29
C SER A 165 -15.62 -1.49 -31.64
N ALA A 166 -16.03 -0.77 -32.69
CA ALA A 166 -15.79 -1.23 -34.05
C ALA A 166 -14.27 -1.32 -34.29
N ALA A 167 -13.82 -2.40 -34.93
CA ALA A 167 -12.41 -2.79 -35.03
C ALA A 167 -11.50 -1.79 -35.79
N THR A 168 -12.05 -0.73 -36.38
CA THR A 168 -11.34 0.11 -37.37
C THR A 168 -10.90 1.48 -36.90
N ALA A 169 -11.28 1.99 -35.71
CA ALA A 169 -10.79 3.30 -35.26
C ALA A 169 -10.77 3.47 -33.74
N ASP A 170 -9.69 4.06 -33.20
CA ASP A 170 -9.54 4.40 -31.78
C ASP A 170 -10.51 5.53 -31.35
N ASP A 171 -10.99 6.32 -32.32
CA ASP A 171 -12.06 7.33 -32.20
C ASP A 171 -13.38 6.87 -32.84
N GLY A 172 -13.48 5.59 -33.19
CA GLY A 172 -14.63 5.03 -33.90
C GLY A 172 -15.87 4.81 -33.03
N PRO A 173 -17.01 4.49 -33.64
CA PRO A 173 -18.23 4.14 -32.92
C PRO A 173 -18.00 3.01 -31.91
N PHE A 174 -18.51 3.22 -30.70
CA PHE A 174 -18.67 2.18 -29.67
C PHE A 174 -20.12 1.83 -29.42
N ARG A 175 -20.30 0.69 -28.78
CA ARG A 175 -21.52 0.27 -28.10
C ARG A 175 -21.24 0.02 -26.62
N VAL A 176 -22.21 0.30 -25.77
CA VAL A 176 -22.18 -0.08 -24.36
C VAL A 176 -23.28 -1.09 -24.13
N VAL A 177 -22.94 -2.24 -23.56
CA VAL A 177 -23.91 -3.25 -23.13
C VAL A 177 -24.02 -3.14 -21.63
N LEU A 178 -25.24 -3.04 -21.12
CA LEU A 178 -25.53 -3.13 -19.69
C LEU A 178 -26.33 -4.38 -19.41
N VAL A 179 -26.06 -4.97 -18.26
CA VAL A 179 -26.84 -6.08 -17.71
C VAL A 179 -27.21 -5.78 -16.26
N GLY A 180 -28.44 -6.14 -15.92
CA GLY A 180 -28.97 -5.88 -14.59
C GLY A 180 -30.10 -6.84 -14.23
N VAL A 181 -30.62 -6.65 -13.03
CA VAL A 181 -31.68 -7.50 -12.46
C VAL A 181 -32.81 -6.59 -11.97
N ALA A 182 -34.05 -7.02 -12.22
CA ALA A 182 -35.24 -6.36 -11.68
C ALA A 182 -35.41 -6.68 -10.18
N GLY A 183 -36.12 -5.83 -9.44
CA GLY A 183 -36.16 -5.82 -7.97
C GLY A 183 -36.82 -7.03 -7.34
N ASN A 184 -37.51 -7.87 -8.13
CA ASN A 184 -37.99 -9.18 -7.72
C ASN A 184 -36.89 -10.27 -7.75
N ASN A 185 -35.68 -9.94 -8.21
CA ASN A 185 -34.55 -10.84 -8.42
C ASN A 185 -34.80 -12.04 -9.36
N THR A 186 -35.92 -12.06 -10.09
CA THR A 186 -36.30 -13.18 -10.99
C THR A 186 -36.19 -12.84 -12.47
N GLN A 187 -36.00 -11.57 -12.82
CA GLN A 187 -35.88 -11.13 -14.21
C GLN A 187 -34.55 -10.41 -14.44
N MET A 188 -33.76 -10.92 -15.37
CA MET A 188 -32.58 -10.22 -15.87
C MET A 188 -32.98 -9.32 -17.04
N PHE A 189 -32.26 -8.22 -17.22
CA PHE A 189 -32.42 -7.38 -18.39
C PHE A 189 -31.07 -7.04 -19.02
N ALA A 190 -31.10 -6.76 -20.31
CA ALA A 190 -29.97 -6.19 -21.03
C ALA A 190 -30.44 -5.07 -21.96
N CYS A 191 -29.59 -4.07 -22.14
CA CYS A 191 -29.78 -3.03 -23.14
C CYS A 191 -28.44 -2.63 -23.76
N VAL A 192 -28.50 -2.13 -24.99
CA VAL A 192 -27.32 -1.76 -25.78
C VAL A 192 -27.42 -0.32 -26.23
N TYR A 193 -26.47 0.50 -25.82
CA TYR A 193 -26.27 1.84 -26.35
C TYR A 193 -25.48 1.80 -27.64
N CYS A 194 -25.85 2.62 -28.61
CA CYS A 194 -25.06 2.87 -29.82
C CYS A 194 -24.60 4.33 -29.88
N SER A 195 -23.29 4.55 -29.92
CA SER A 195 -22.71 5.90 -29.94
C SER A 195 -22.98 6.69 -31.23
N GLU A 196 -23.25 6.00 -32.35
CA GLU A 196 -23.64 6.60 -33.64
C GLU A 196 -25.03 7.19 -33.60
N SER A 197 -26.01 6.42 -33.13
CA SER A 197 -27.40 6.88 -33.04
C SER A 197 -27.64 7.73 -31.79
N GLY A 198 -26.76 7.63 -30.79
CA GLY A 198 -26.95 8.25 -29.48
C GLY A 198 -28.11 7.64 -28.68
N LYS A 199 -28.61 6.46 -29.07
CA LYS A 199 -29.81 5.84 -28.51
C LYS A 199 -29.51 4.49 -27.88
N TRP A 200 -30.29 4.17 -26.85
CA TRP A 200 -30.38 2.83 -26.29
C TRP A 200 -31.35 1.98 -27.11
N SER A 201 -31.07 0.68 -27.19
CA SER A 201 -32.04 -0.31 -27.63
C SER A 201 -33.16 -0.44 -26.61
N ASP A 202 -34.30 -1.00 -27.05
CA ASP A 202 -35.34 -1.44 -26.13
C ASP A 202 -34.76 -2.40 -25.07
N LEU A 203 -35.33 -2.33 -23.87
CA LEU A 203 -34.93 -3.19 -22.77
C LEU A 203 -35.37 -4.62 -23.08
N ILE A 204 -34.42 -5.53 -23.22
CA ILE A 204 -34.73 -6.94 -23.38
C ILE A 204 -34.79 -7.56 -21.98
N SER A 205 -35.98 -7.95 -21.54
CA SER A 205 -36.18 -8.67 -20.28
C SER A 205 -36.21 -10.17 -20.52
N PHE A 206 -35.57 -10.91 -19.62
CA PHE A 206 -35.44 -12.36 -19.66
C PHE A 206 -35.95 -12.93 -18.35
N ASP A 207 -36.91 -13.84 -18.46
CA ASP A 207 -37.50 -14.55 -17.34
C ASP A 207 -36.62 -15.77 -17.01
N LEU A 208 -36.02 -15.77 -15.82
CA LEU A 208 -35.11 -16.84 -15.36
C LEU A 208 -35.85 -18.18 -15.23
N ASP A 209 -37.14 -18.15 -14.87
CA ASP A 209 -37.96 -19.35 -14.66
C ASP A 209 -38.35 -20.00 -15.99
N LYS A 210 -38.28 -19.26 -17.10
CA LYS A 210 -38.63 -19.75 -18.46
C LYS A 210 -37.43 -20.15 -19.30
N GLN A 211 -36.20 -20.10 -18.77
CA GLN A 211 -34.94 -20.49 -19.45
C GLN A 211 -34.78 -19.92 -20.89
N THR A 212 -35.11 -18.64 -21.09
CA THR A 212 -35.10 -18.01 -22.43
C THR A 212 -33.73 -17.45 -22.86
N LEU A 213 -32.76 -17.39 -21.94
CA LEU A 213 -31.34 -17.21 -22.24
C LEU A 213 -30.68 -18.58 -22.39
N SER A 214 -29.69 -18.68 -23.27
CA SER A 214 -28.79 -19.85 -23.27
C SER A 214 -27.93 -19.81 -22.01
N VAL A 215 -28.49 -20.25 -20.88
CA VAL A 215 -27.76 -20.42 -19.63
C VAL A 215 -26.74 -21.52 -19.88
N ILE A 216 -25.47 -21.14 -19.88
CA ILE A 216 -24.37 -22.08 -20.07
C ILE A 216 -24.05 -22.64 -18.70
N GLU A 217 -24.49 -23.86 -18.44
CA GLU A 217 -24.13 -24.57 -17.22
C GLU A 217 -22.60 -24.76 -17.15
N TRP A 218 -22.07 -24.57 -15.95
CA TRP A 218 -20.65 -24.70 -15.67
C TRP A 218 -20.25 -26.18 -15.52
N PRO A 219 -19.01 -26.60 -15.87
CA PRO A 219 -18.58 -27.97 -15.60
C PRO A 219 -18.44 -28.24 -14.08
N TYR A 220 -19.23 -29.19 -13.58
CA TYR A 220 -19.44 -29.78 -12.23
C TYR A 220 -18.47 -29.55 -11.02
N ASP A 221 -19.12 -29.58 -9.83
CA ASP A 221 -18.80 -29.96 -8.42
C ASP A 221 -17.56 -29.53 -7.63
N SER A 222 -16.54 -28.89 -8.20
CA SER A 222 -15.51 -28.25 -7.35
C SER A 222 -15.70 -26.74 -7.36
N GLU A 223 -16.02 -26.13 -6.21
CA GLU A 223 -16.09 -24.67 -6.05
C GLU A 223 -14.75 -24.01 -6.47
N PRO A 224 -14.65 -23.39 -7.65
CA PRO A 224 -13.44 -22.69 -8.03
C PRO A 224 -13.41 -21.36 -7.28
N TYR A 225 -12.32 -21.06 -6.57
CA TYR A 225 -12.16 -19.79 -5.86
C TYR A 225 -12.24 -18.58 -6.79
N SER A 226 -11.89 -18.75 -8.09
CA SER A 226 -12.10 -17.72 -9.11
C SER A 226 -12.19 -18.30 -10.53
N GLN A 227 -12.91 -17.59 -11.40
CA GLN A 227 -13.23 -18.01 -12.77
C GLN A 227 -13.00 -16.87 -13.77
N THR A 228 -12.62 -17.21 -15.00
CA THR A 228 -12.44 -16.24 -16.08
C THR A 228 -12.89 -16.83 -17.42
N TRP A 229 -13.73 -16.08 -18.14
CA TRP A 229 -14.11 -16.41 -19.52
C TRP A 229 -12.95 -16.14 -20.47
N LEU A 230 -12.69 -17.09 -21.36
CA LEU A 230 -11.70 -16.99 -22.43
C LEU A 230 -12.43 -16.99 -23.77
N THR A 231 -11.84 -16.34 -24.76
CA THR A 231 -12.31 -16.42 -26.14
C THR A 231 -11.12 -16.72 -27.02
N GLU A 232 -11.20 -17.79 -27.80
CA GLU A 232 -10.20 -18.13 -28.80
C GLU A 232 -10.91 -18.38 -30.12
N GLY A 233 -10.83 -17.42 -31.05
CA GLY A 233 -11.66 -17.41 -32.25
C GLY A 233 -13.15 -17.31 -31.91
N ASP A 234 -13.97 -18.13 -32.56
CA ASP A 234 -15.43 -18.20 -32.35
C ASP A 234 -15.84 -19.15 -31.20
N CYS A 235 -14.88 -19.78 -30.51
CA CYS A 235 -15.13 -20.71 -29.41
C CYS A 235 -15.11 -20.02 -28.04
N LEU A 236 -16.05 -20.39 -27.17
CA LEU A 236 -16.06 -19.98 -25.77
C LEU A 236 -15.14 -20.90 -24.95
N GLY A 237 -14.15 -20.32 -24.28
CA GLY A 237 -13.30 -21.01 -23.32
C GLY A 237 -13.52 -20.49 -21.90
N ALA A 238 -12.92 -21.18 -20.93
CA ALA A 238 -12.89 -20.74 -19.54
C ALA A 238 -11.59 -21.17 -18.85
N ALA A 239 -11.07 -20.33 -17.97
CA ALA A 239 -10.00 -20.65 -17.05
C ALA A 239 -10.58 -20.78 -15.63
N THR A 240 -10.26 -21.88 -14.95
CA THR A 240 -10.61 -22.08 -13.55
C THR A 240 -9.35 -22.15 -12.70
N LEU A 241 -9.35 -21.37 -11.63
CA LEU A 241 -8.23 -21.31 -10.72
C LEU A 241 -8.62 -21.99 -9.41
N SER A 242 -7.88 -23.03 -9.07
CA SER A 242 -7.93 -23.68 -7.77
C SER A 242 -6.70 -23.29 -6.93
N ARG A 243 -6.61 -23.79 -5.69
CA ARG A 243 -5.44 -23.55 -4.82
C ARG A 243 -4.13 -24.04 -5.43
N SER A 244 -4.16 -25.07 -6.27
CA SER A 244 -2.97 -25.77 -6.75
C SER A 244 -2.90 -25.93 -8.27
N SER A 245 -3.97 -25.63 -9.00
CA SER A 245 -4.05 -25.82 -10.44
C SER A 245 -4.78 -24.71 -11.17
N LEU A 246 -4.37 -24.48 -12.42
CA LEU A 246 -5.08 -23.71 -13.42
C LEU A 246 -5.61 -24.68 -14.47
N GLN A 247 -6.92 -24.76 -14.64
CA GLN A 247 -7.54 -25.61 -15.64
C GLN A 247 -8.12 -24.76 -16.77
N MET A 248 -7.91 -25.21 -18.00
CA MET A 248 -8.37 -24.54 -19.22
C MET A 248 -9.43 -25.39 -19.88
N TRP A 249 -10.59 -24.81 -20.11
CA TRP A 249 -11.79 -25.46 -20.63
C TRP A 249 -12.18 -24.81 -21.95
N GLU A 250 -12.73 -25.63 -22.84
CA GLU A 250 -13.27 -25.17 -24.12
C GLU A 250 -14.66 -25.76 -24.31
N ARG A 251 -15.60 -24.94 -24.77
CA ARG A 251 -16.96 -25.38 -25.05
C ARG A 251 -17.03 -25.86 -26.50
N LYS A 252 -17.14 -27.18 -26.69
CA LYS A 252 -17.20 -27.83 -28.00
C LYS A 252 -18.60 -28.35 -28.31
N VAL A 253 -19.04 -28.21 -29.56
CA VAL A 253 -20.27 -28.83 -30.06
C VAL A 253 -20.00 -30.31 -30.27
N CYS A 254 -20.65 -31.17 -29.49
CA CYS A 254 -20.53 -32.62 -29.63
C CYS A 254 -21.34 -33.13 -30.84
N SER A 255 -21.13 -34.40 -31.23
CA SER A 255 -21.77 -35.06 -32.37
C SER A 255 -23.31 -35.05 -32.38
N GLY A 256 -23.96 -34.69 -31.26
CA GLY A 256 -25.40 -34.49 -31.15
C GLY A 256 -25.87 -33.03 -31.19
N GLY A 257 -25.04 -32.07 -31.60
CA GLY A 257 -25.38 -30.64 -31.64
C GLY A 257 -25.41 -29.92 -30.29
N VAL A 258 -25.27 -30.65 -29.18
CA VAL A 258 -25.20 -30.09 -27.82
C VAL A 258 -23.76 -29.65 -27.50
N ALA A 259 -23.60 -28.38 -27.13
CA ALA A 259 -22.32 -27.82 -26.72
C ALA A 259 -21.99 -28.18 -25.26
N LYS A 260 -20.87 -28.87 -25.04
CA LYS A 260 -20.39 -29.29 -23.71
C LYS A 260 -19.01 -28.71 -23.41
N TRP A 261 -18.72 -28.55 -22.12
CA TRP A 261 -17.38 -28.20 -21.65
C TRP A 261 -16.44 -29.39 -21.77
N VAL A 262 -15.29 -29.16 -22.39
CA VAL A 262 -14.22 -30.13 -22.52
C VAL A 262 -12.97 -29.53 -21.87
N LEU A 263 -12.49 -30.17 -20.80
CA LEU A 263 -11.22 -29.83 -20.18
C LEU A 263 -10.11 -30.03 -21.22
N GLN A 264 -9.45 -28.95 -21.63
CA GLN A 264 -8.35 -29.01 -22.58
C GLN A 264 -7.05 -29.36 -21.87
N LYS A 265 -6.77 -28.67 -20.75
CA LYS A 265 -5.49 -28.80 -20.07
C LYS A 265 -5.57 -28.41 -18.60
N THR A 266 -4.77 -29.08 -17.78
CA THR A 266 -4.57 -28.74 -16.37
C THR A 266 -3.09 -28.43 -16.16
N TYR A 267 -2.81 -27.30 -15.54
CA TYR A 267 -1.48 -26.86 -15.16
C TYR A 267 -1.35 -26.84 -13.65
N GLU A 268 -0.32 -27.47 -13.12
CA GLU A 268 0.01 -27.34 -11.70
C GLU A 268 0.67 -25.98 -11.45
N LEU A 269 0.07 -25.15 -10.61
CA LEU A 269 0.55 -23.78 -10.38
C LEU A 269 1.97 -23.73 -9.81
N LYS A 270 2.39 -24.76 -9.05
CA LYS A 270 3.77 -24.93 -8.55
C LYS A 270 4.83 -25.01 -9.66
N ASN A 271 4.42 -25.35 -10.88
CA ASN A 271 5.29 -25.45 -12.06
C ASN A 271 5.17 -24.21 -12.97
N VAL A 272 4.11 -23.42 -12.82
CA VAL A 272 3.84 -22.20 -13.59
C VAL A 272 4.44 -20.97 -12.89
N LEU A 273 4.36 -20.93 -11.55
CA LEU A 273 4.96 -19.90 -10.73
C LEU A 273 6.44 -20.28 -10.45
N ASN A 274 7.35 -19.32 -10.62
CA ASN A 274 8.81 -19.50 -10.51
C ASN A 274 9.22 -20.15 -9.14
N PRO A 275 10.25 -21.02 -9.11
CA PRO A 275 10.78 -21.69 -7.92
C PRO A 275 10.93 -20.86 -6.63
N GLU A 276 11.26 -19.58 -6.69
CA GLU A 276 11.35 -18.72 -5.49
C GLU A 276 9.99 -18.55 -4.78
N PHE A 277 8.88 -18.76 -5.49
CA PHE A 277 7.50 -18.67 -4.99
C PHE A 277 6.96 -20.02 -4.47
N ARG A 278 7.80 -21.06 -4.39
CA ARG A 278 7.41 -22.44 -4.00
C ARG A 278 7.00 -22.61 -2.54
N LEU A 279 7.08 -21.56 -1.72
CA LEU A 279 6.86 -21.65 -0.28
C LEU A 279 5.59 -20.89 0.12
N LYS A 280 4.55 -21.64 0.48
CA LYS A 280 3.38 -21.21 1.28
C LYS A 280 2.31 -20.33 0.60
N ILE A 281 1.75 -20.78 -0.52
CA ILE A 281 0.49 -20.18 -1.02
C ILE A 281 -0.66 -20.58 -0.09
N GLY A 282 -0.97 -19.71 0.89
CA GLY A 282 -2.15 -19.88 1.76
C GLY A 282 -3.47 -19.49 1.08
N TYR A 283 -3.43 -18.50 0.19
CA TYR A 283 -4.59 -17.98 -0.55
C TYR A 283 -4.16 -17.42 -1.93
N LEU A 284 -4.91 -17.76 -2.98
CA LEU A 284 -4.68 -17.34 -4.36
C LEU A 284 -6.02 -16.93 -4.97
N THR A 285 -6.09 -15.75 -5.57
CA THR A 285 -7.31 -15.27 -6.23
C THR A 285 -7.01 -14.47 -7.50
N LYS A 286 -7.95 -14.45 -8.44
CA LYS A 286 -7.85 -13.67 -9.68
C LYS A 286 -8.36 -12.25 -9.43
N LEU A 287 -7.54 -11.27 -9.80
CA LEU A 287 -7.87 -9.84 -9.69
C LEU A 287 -8.46 -9.27 -10.98
N GLY A 288 -7.99 -9.75 -12.14
CA GLY A 288 -8.34 -9.14 -13.43
C GLY A 288 -7.90 -9.99 -14.62
N TYR A 289 -8.48 -9.72 -15.79
CA TYR A 289 -8.11 -10.39 -17.04
C TYR A 289 -8.17 -9.41 -18.21
N ALA A 290 -7.12 -9.45 -19.03
CA ALA A 290 -6.98 -8.66 -20.25
C ALA A 290 -7.23 -9.57 -21.45
N GLN A 291 -8.46 -9.58 -21.97
CA GLN A 291 -8.88 -10.47 -23.04
C GLN A 291 -8.04 -10.31 -24.32
N ASP A 292 -7.75 -9.07 -24.70
CA ASP A 292 -7.08 -8.74 -25.97
C ASP A 292 -5.61 -9.21 -26.02
N ILE A 293 -4.99 -9.44 -24.87
CA ILE A 293 -3.57 -9.86 -24.73
C ILE A 293 -3.41 -11.19 -23.98
N LYS A 294 -4.52 -11.84 -23.61
CA LYS A 294 -4.61 -13.08 -22.82
C LYS A 294 -3.81 -13.08 -21.52
N VAL A 295 -3.72 -11.94 -20.84
CA VAL A 295 -2.99 -11.78 -19.58
C VAL A 295 -3.95 -11.83 -18.39
N MET A 296 -3.66 -12.68 -17.41
CA MET A 296 -4.40 -12.77 -16.15
C MET A 296 -3.59 -12.18 -14.99
N PHE A 297 -4.26 -11.40 -14.14
CA PHE A 297 -3.68 -10.88 -12.90
C PHE A 297 -4.13 -11.72 -11.72
N LEU A 298 -3.15 -12.20 -10.94
CA LEU A 298 -3.35 -13.07 -9.79
C LEU A 298 -2.80 -12.38 -8.55
N TRP A 299 -3.49 -12.52 -7.43
CA TRP A 299 -2.99 -12.16 -6.12
C TRP A 299 -2.59 -13.43 -5.38
N ALA A 300 -1.35 -13.48 -4.90
CA ALA A 300 -0.85 -14.55 -4.03
C ALA A 300 0.14 -13.96 -3.03
N ASP A 301 0.00 -14.31 -1.76
CA ASP A 301 0.96 -13.95 -0.69
C ASP A 301 1.36 -12.46 -0.70
N HIS A 302 0.35 -11.59 -0.71
CA HIS A 302 0.50 -10.13 -0.74
C HIS A 302 1.29 -9.58 -1.94
N SER A 303 1.33 -10.31 -3.05
CA SER A 303 1.95 -9.90 -4.29
C SER A 303 0.99 -10.07 -5.45
N VAL A 304 1.04 -9.14 -6.40
CA VAL A 304 0.29 -9.24 -7.64
C VAL A 304 1.21 -9.76 -8.74
N PHE A 305 0.76 -10.82 -9.37
CA PHE A 305 1.43 -11.51 -10.46
C PHE A 305 0.66 -11.30 -11.75
N MET A 306 1.42 -11.14 -12.81
CA MET A 306 0.95 -11.16 -14.18
C MET A 306 1.29 -12.51 -14.78
N LEU A 307 0.27 -13.25 -15.21
CA LEU A 307 0.39 -14.55 -15.87
C LEU A 307 -0.02 -14.42 -17.33
N GLN A 308 0.91 -14.68 -18.25
CA GLN A 308 0.61 -14.79 -19.68
C GLN A 308 0.06 -16.20 -19.96
N LEU A 309 -1.17 -16.34 -20.45
CA LEU A 309 -1.83 -17.64 -20.57
C LEU A 309 -1.26 -18.52 -21.70
N ASP A 310 -0.76 -17.92 -22.78
CA ASP A 310 -0.20 -18.68 -23.91
C ASP A 310 1.18 -19.27 -23.56
N THR A 311 2.03 -18.50 -22.86
CA THR A 311 3.40 -18.92 -22.52
C THR A 311 3.52 -19.49 -21.11
N LEU A 312 2.51 -19.30 -20.27
CA LEU A 312 2.52 -19.60 -18.84
C LEU A 312 3.68 -18.96 -18.07
N GLN A 313 4.19 -17.86 -18.58
CA GLN A 313 5.19 -17.07 -17.86
C GLN A 313 4.49 -16.17 -16.84
N ALA A 314 4.90 -16.30 -15.58
CA ALA A 314 4.46 -15.43 -14.50
C ALA A 314 5.56 -14.44 -14.10
N LYS A 315 5.21 -13.16 -13.96
CA LYS A 315 6.08 -12.10 -13.42
C LYS A 315 5.39 -11.47 -12.20
N LYS A 316 6.09 -11.35 -11.07
CA LYS A 316 5.66 -10.48 -9.96
C LYS A 316 5.77 -9.03 -10.42
N VAL A 317 4.67 -8.29 -10.33
CA VAL A 317 4.60 -6.92 -10.85
C VAL A 317 4.69 -5.90 -9.71
N TRP A 318 4.01 -6.13 -8.60
CA TRP A 318 4.17 -5.33 -7.38
C TRP A 318 3.74 -6.11 -6.14
N GLU A 319 4.04 -5.55 -4.97
CA GLU A 319 3.52 -6.03 -3.68
C GLU A 319 2.23 -5.29 -3.34
N SER A 320 1.18 -6.04 -3.01
CA SER A 320 -0.13 -5.50 -2.63
C SER A 320 -0.71 -6.29 -1.47
N CYS A 321 -1.02 -5.58 -0.39
CA CYS A 321 -1.82 -6.07 0.72
C CYS A 321 -3.33 -5.81 0.48
N VAL A 322 -3.74 -5.57 -0.77
CA VAL A 322 -5.14 -5.31 -1.11
C VAL A 322 -5.55 -6.23 -2.25
N ILE A 323 -6.65 -6.95 -2.05
CA ILE A 323 -7.35 -7.72 -3.07
C ILE A 323 -8.45 -6.82 -3.62
N ALA A 324 -8.18 -6.12 -4.72
CA ALA A 324 -9.15 -5.28 -5.42
C ALA A 324 -9.34 -5.79 -6.86
N PRO A 325 -10.54 -5.64 -7.46
CA PRO A 325 -10.72 -5.83 -8.89
C PRO A 325 -9.75 -4.95 -9.67
N ILE A 326 -9.07 -5.56 -10.63
CA ILE A 326 -8.12 -4.89 -11.51
C ILE A 326 -8.66 -4.95 -12.93
N HIS A 327 -8.60 -3.81 -13.62
CA HIS A 327 -8.98 -3.64 -15.01
C HIS A 327 -7.71 -3.35 -15.82
N PRO A 328 -7.10 -4.36 -16.46
CA PRO A 328 -5.89 -4.16 -17.24
C PRO A 328 -6.11 -3.19 -18.40
N TYR A 329 -5.19 -2.25 -18.55
CA TYR A 329 -5.23 -1.24 -19.59
C TYR A 329 -4.14 -1.49 -20.61
N ALA A 330 -4.54 -2.02 -21.76
CA ALA A 330 -3.68 -2.19 -22.92
C ALA A 330 -4.01 -1.13 -23.97
N SER A 331 -3.01 -0.34 -24.37
CA SER A 331 -3.16 0.70 -25.37
C SER A 331 -1.82 1.02 -26.03
N THR A 332 -1.87 1.40 -27.31
CA THR A 332 -0.73 1.97 -28.02
C THR A 332 -0.55 3.42 -27.60
N TYR A 333 0.09 3.61 -26.44
CA TYR A 333 0.26 4.92 -25.83
C TYR A 333 1.06 5.86 -26.72
N VAL A 334 0.47 7.01 -27.04
CA VAL A 334 1.13 8.09 -27.78
C VAL A 334 1.05 9.36 -26.94
N ALA A 335 2.15 9.71 -26.27
CA ALA A 335 2.20 10.89 -25.42
C ALA A 335 2.09 12.17 -26.25
N VAL A 336 1.08 12.99 -25.99
CA VAL A 336 0.95 14.33 -26.58
C VAL A 336 1.67 15.34 -25.67
N TYR A 337 2.72 16.01 -26.18
CA TYR A 337 3.44 17.07 -25.45
C TYR A 337 2.64 18.39 -25.31
N HIS A 338 1.34 18.42 -25.61
CA HIS A 338 0.61 19.68 -25.80
C HIS A 338 -0.22 20.21 -24.63
N ASN A 339 -0.28 19.57 -23.45
CA ASN A 339 -1.06 20.16 -22.35
C ASN A 339 -0.45 19.94 -20.96
N ILE A 340 0.78 20.44 -20.75
CA ILE A 340 1.18 20.81 -19.39
C ILE A 340 1.90 22.16 -19.45
N GLY A 341 1.25 23.20 -18.92
CA GLY A 341 1.95 24.34 -18.34
C GLY A 341 2.77 23.84 -17.17
N MET A 342 4.02 23.42 -17.43
CA MET A 342 5.02 23.24 -16.39
C MET A 342 5.95 24.43 -16.43
N GLY A 343 5.98 25.16 -15.32
CA GLY A 343 7.18 25.87 -14.93
C GLY A 343 8.38 24.94 -15.09
N THR A 344 9.41 25.46 -15.74
CA THR A 344 10.70 24.82 -15.90
C THR A 344 11.15 24.16 -14.59
N PRO A 345 11.52 22.87 -14.58
CA PRO A 345 12.34 22.33 -13.50
C PRO A 345 13.69 23.06 -13.60
N LYS A 346 13.93 23.98 -12.67
CA LYS A 346 15.26 24.55 -12.50
C LYS A 346 16.19 23.43 -12.06
N GLY A 347 17.18 23.15 -12.90
CA GLY A 347 18.49 22.66 -12.50
C GLY A 347 18.57 21.21 -12.04
N VAL A 348 18.73 20.28 -12.99
CA VAL A 348 19.64 19.14 -12.77
C VAL A 348 20.56 19.05 -13.99
N HIS A 349 21.67 19.79 -13.92
CA HIS A 349 22.77 19.65 -14.86
C HIS A 349 23.45 18.31 -14.58
N TRP A 350 23.25 17.32 -15.44
CA TRP A 350 24.14 16.16 -15.49
C TRP A 350 25.45 16.60 -16.13
N GLN A 351 26.41 17.05 -15.31
CA GLN A 351 27.81 17.09 -15.74
C GLN A 351 28.32 15.65 -15.78
N VAL A 352 28.34 15.08 -16.99
CA VAL A 352 29.15 13.91 -17.30
C VAL A 352 30.62 14.36 -17.24
N VAL A 353 31.28 14.14 -16.10
CA VAL A 353 32.73 14.22 -16.00
C VAL A 353 33.29 12.90 -16.51
N LEU A 354 33.55 12.83 -17.82
CA LEU A 354 34.46 11.85 -18.38
C LEU A 354 35.88 12.28 -18.01
N GLY A 355 36.37 11.81 -16.87
CA GLY A 355 37.78 11.90 -16.50
C GLY A 355 38.57 10.82 -17.22
N GLU A 356 39.18 11.16 -18.35
CA GLU A 356 40.25 10.37 -18.95
C GLU A 356 41.40 10.21 -17.96
N MET A 357 41.64 8.98 -17.50
CA MET A 357 42.85 8.63 -16.75
C MET A 357 44.05 8.66 -17.70
N SER A 358 44.74 9.80 -17.76
CA SER A 358 46.09 9.88 -18.29
C SER A 358 47.09 9.52 -17.21
N HIS A 359 47.85 8.44 -17.43
CA HIS A 359 48.99 8.06 -16.60
C HIS A 359 50.04 9.18 -16.59
N ARG A 360 50.20 9.88 -15.46
CA ARG A 360 51.42 10.61 -15.13
C ARG A 360 52.00 10.06 -13.84
N ARG A 361 53.15 9.41 -13.96
CA ARG A 361 54.02 9.03 -12.84
C ARG A 361 54.42 10.30 -12.08
N GLY A 362 53.77 10.54 -10.94
CA GLY A 362 54.18 11.48 -9.92
C GLY A 362 54.96 10.75 -8.82
N ARG A 363 56.13 11.30 -8.49
CA ARG A 363 57.17 10.79 -7.60
C ARG A 363 56.64 10.55 -6.18
N ALA A 364 56.93 9.38 -5.62
CA ALA A 364 56.58 8.99 -4.26
C ALA A 364 57.20 9.94 -3.22
N THR A 365 56.36 10.51 -2.37
CA THR A 365 56.72 10.97 -1.03
C THR A 365 56.31 9.89 -0.04
N SER A 366 57.21 9.56 0.89
CA SER A 366 57.09 8.48 1.89
C SER A 366 55.72 8.41 2.57
N PRO A 367 55.26 7.20 2.93
CA PRO A 367 54.02 7.04 3.70
C PRO A 367 54.23 7.63 5.10
N ALA A 368 53.32 8.52 5.51
CA ALA A 368 53.13 8.81 6.93
C ALA A 368 52.76 7.50 7.63
N ALA A 369 53.36 7.25 8.80
CA ALA A 369 53.14 6.06 9.59
C ALA A 369 51.63 5.79 9.78
N PRO A 370 51.18 4.52 9.74
CA PRO A 370 49.79 4.20 10.04
C PRO A 370 49.50 4.67 11.47
N VAL A 371 48.50 5.53 11.62
CA VAL A 371 47.92 5.83 12.92
C VAL A 371 47.37 4.52 13.46
N THR A 372 48.06 3.92 14.42
CA THR A 372 47.57 2.76 15.16
C THR A 372 46.25 3.15 15.81
N LEU A 373 45.17 2.45 15.42
CA LEU A 373 43.92 2.47 16.16
C LEU A 373 44.23 2.16 17.63
N PRO A 374 43.51 2.74 18.61
CA PRO A 374 43.75 2.41 20.01
C PRO A 374 43.71 0.88 20.20
N ASP A 375 44.78 0.32 20.76
CA ASP A 375 44.89 -1.10 21.13
C ASP A 375 43.95 -1.48 22.30
N ASP A 376 43.13 -0.54 22.74
CA ASP A 376 42.18 -0.66 23.83
C ASP A 376 40.77 -0.99 23.29
N ASP A 377 40.24 -2.15 23.69
CA ASP A 377 38.90 -2.61 23.35
C ASP A 377 37.80 -1.75 23.98
N ASP A 378 38.05 -1.09 25.10
CA ASP A 378 37.10 -0.20 25.74
C ASP A 378 36.94 1.10 24.95
N LEU A 379 38.04 1.69 24.48
CA LEU A 379 38.01 2.85 23.59
C LEU A 379 37.36 2.53 22.26
N LEU A 380 37.65 1.36 21.70
CA LEU A 380 37.02 0.91 20.46
C LEU A 380 35.52 0.68 20.65
N ALA A 381 35.11 0.06 21.75
CA ALA A 381 33.69 -0.07 22.10
C ALA A 381 33.02 1.31 22.23
N GLU A 382 33.63 2.27 22.91
CA GLU A 382 33.11 3.64 23.03
C GLU A 382 32.96 4.35 21.68
N ILE A 383 33.89 4.13 20.73
CA ILE A 383 33.77 4.65 19.37
C ILE A 383 32.58 4.01 18.65
N LEU A 384 32.47 2.68 18.71
CA LEU A 384 31.42 1.93 18.03
C LEU A 384 30.03 2.21 18.62
N LEU A 385 29.93 2.51 19.92
CA LEU A 385 28.70 2.93 20.59
C LEU A 385 28.15 4.24 20.03
N ARG A 386 29.00 5.12 19.51
CA ARG A 386 28.60 6.41 18.91
C ARG A 386 28.08 6.29 17.49
N LEU A 387 28.14 5.11 16.86
CA LEU A 387 27.54 4.90 15.55
C LEU A 387 26.02 5.13 15.61
N PRO A 388 25.41 5.65 14.54
CA PRO A 388 23.96 5.86 14.51
C PRO A 388 23.23 4.51 14.60
N PRO A 389 22.04 4.45 15.23
CA PRO A 389 21.28 3.21 15.43
C PRO A 389 20.56 2.72 14.16
N LEU A 390 21.22 2.84 13.00
CA LEU A 390 20.73 2.37 11.72
C LEU A 390 20.99 0.87 11.54
N PRO A 391 20.08 0.12 10.90
CA PRO A 391 20.24 -1.31 10.66
C PRO A 391 21.57 -1.73 10.02
N SER A 392 22.18 -0.88 9.19
CA SER A 392 23.46 -1.18 8.52
C SER A 392 24.71 -0.83 9.34
N SER A 393 24.61 -0.03 10.41
CA SER A 393 25.78 0.50 11.14
C SER A 393 26.69 -0.58 11.71
N LEU A 394 26.14 -1.45 12.56
CA LEU A 394 26.91 -2.51 13.22
C LEU A 394 27.31 -3.64 12.27
N PRO A 395 26.46 -4.09 11.32
CA PRO A 395 26.91 -5.01 10.28
C PRO A 395 28.11 -4.48 9.49
N ARG A 396 28.13 -3.20 9.12
CA ARG A 396 29.27 -2.60 8.41
C ARG A 396 30.52 -2.51 9.29
N ALA A 397 30.36 -2.16 10.57
CA ALA A 397 31.45 -2.22 11.54
C ALA A 397 32.03 -3.64 11.70
N SER A 398 31.18 -4.67 11.69
CA SER A 398 31.59 -6.07 11.81
C SER A 398 32.42 -6.60 10.62
N LEU A 399 32.36 -5.90 9.48
CA LEU A 399 33.11 -6.24 8.27
C LEU A 399 34.51 -5.63 8.24
N VAL A 400 34.84 -4.70 9.15
CA VAL A 400 36.16 -4.05 9.20
C VAL A 400 37.26 -5.04 9.55
N CYS A 401 37.11 -5.77 10.67
CA CYS A 401 38.03 -6.84 11.07
C CYS A 401 37.39 -7.76 12.13
N ASN A 402 38.05 -8.90 12.41
CA ASN A 402 37.59 -9.87 13.41
C ASN A 402 37.47 -9.26 14.83
N ARG A 403 38.34 -8.30 15.18
CA ARG A 403 38.31 -7.60 16.47
C ARG A 403 37.02 -6.79 16.63
N TRP A 404 36.68 -5.98 15.63
CA TRP A 404 35.44 -5.20 15.61
C TRP A 404 34.22 -6.11 15.60
N ARG A 405 34.25 -7.18 14.79
CA ARG A 405 33.18 -8.18 14.75
C ARG A 405 32.89 -8.75 16.13
N ARG A 406 33.93 -9.20 16.86
CA ARG A 406 33.78 -9.77 18.21
C ARG A 406 33.11 -8.79 19.17
N LEU A 407 33.56 -7.53 19.16
CA LEU A 407 32.98 -6.47 19.99
C LEU A 407 31.52 -6.21 19.64
N VAL A 408 31.19 -6.00 18.36
CA VAL A 408 29.80 -5.69 17.97
C VAL A 408 28.87 -6.90 18.00
N THR A 409 29.36 -8.11 18.24
CA THR A 409 28.51 -9.30 18.49
C THR A 409 28.34 -9.61 19.97
N ASP A 410 29.08 -8.93 20.85
CA ASP A 410 29.00 -9.15 22.29
C ASP A 410 27.63 -8.68 22.84
N PRO A 411 26.87 -9.54 23.54
CA PRO A 411 25.64 -9.14 24.24
C PRO A 411 25.82 -7.95 25.20
N ALA A 412 26.98 -7.78 25.82
CA ALA A 412 27.26 -6.62 26.67
C ALA A 412 27.37 -5.32 25.84
N PHE A 413 28.02 -5.37 24.69
CA PHE A 413 28.07 -4.25 23.75
C PHE A 413 26.67 -3.92 23.23
N HIS A 414 25.85 -4.91 22.83
CA HIS A 414 24.47 -4.68 22.40
C HIS A 414 23.65 -3.96 23.47
N ARG A 415 23.76 -4.38 24.74
CA ARG A 415 23.09 -3.70 25.86
C ARG A 415 23.52 -2.25 25.99
N ARG A 416 24.84 -1.96 25.93
CA ARG A 416 25.37 -0.59 25.96
C ARG A 416 24.92 0.24 24.75
N PHE A 417 24.86 -0.36 23.57
CA PHE A 417 24.42 0.31 22.33
C PHE A 417 22.95 0.71 22.42
N ARG A 418 22.08 -0.23 22.82
CA ARG A 418 20.66 0.04 23.10
C ARG A 418 20.52 1.09 24.20
N ALA A 419 21.30 0.99 25.28
CA ALA A 419 21.30 1.94 26.38
C ALA A 419 21.67 3.35 25.95
N ARG A 420 22.53 3.50 24.95
CA ARG A 420 22.87 4.82 24.43
C ARG A 420 21.75 5.41 23.56
N HIS A 421 21.05 4.58 22.79
CA HIS A 421 20.11 5.00 21.76
C HIS A 421 18.62 4.82 22.13
N HIS A 422 18.30 4.38 23.36
CA HIS A 422 16.93 4.09 23.80
C HIS A 422 15.99 5.29 23.84
N ARG A 423 16.51 6.52 23.99
CA ARG A 423 15.67 7.73 24.14
C ARG A 423 15.02 8.19 22.83
N ASN A 424 15.52 7.74 21.68
CA ASN A 424 14.98 8.11 20.38
C ASN A 424 15.28 7.03 19.33
N PRO A 425 14.68 5.82 19.46
CA PRO A 425 14.90 4.74 18.53
C PRO A 425 14.30 5.08 17.16
N PRO A 426 14.98 4.78 16.03
CA PRO A 426 14.40 5.04 14.72
C PRO A 426 13.18 4.16 14.47
N ILE A 427 12.18 4.69 13.78
CA ILE A 427 11.11 3.88 13.21
C ILE A 427 11.69 3.11 12.04
N ILE A 428 11.86 1.79 12.21
CA ILE A 428 12.46 0.93 11.18
C ILE A 428 11.41 0.28 10.29
N GLY A 429 10.15 0.28 10.72
CA GLY A 429 9.02 -0.20 9.94
C GLY A 429 7.67 -0.05 10.62
N VAL A 430 6.67 -0.67 10.03
CA VAL A 430 5.30 -0.76 10.54
C VAL A 430 4.84 -2.21 10.54
N PHE A 431 4.17 -2.62 11.61
CA PHE A 431 3.37 -3.83 11.63
C PHE A 431 1.92 -3.51 11.26
N ALA A 432 1.29 -4.40 10.54
CA ALA A 432 -0.11 -4.27 10.16
C ALA A 432 -0.76 -5.65 10.01
N ASP A 433 -2.09 -5.67 10.10
CA ASP A 433 -2.91 -6.82 9.79
C ASP A 433 -3.57 -6.63 8.41
N ASP A 434 -3.59 -7.71 7.63
CA ASP A 434 -4.26 -7.81 6.34
C ASP A 434 -5.09 -9.11 6.30
N PHE A 435 -6.41 -8.99 6.45
CA PHE A 435 -7.36 -10.12 6.51
C PHE A 435 -7.00 -11.23 7.52
N GLY A 436 -6.38 -10.87 8.65
CA GLY A 436 -5.95 -11.80 9.70
C GLY A 436 -4.52 -12.32 9.52
N PHE A 437 -3.74 -11.75 8.59
CA PHE A 437 -2.32 -12.06 8.37
C PHE A 437 -1.42 -10.90 8.81
N PRO A 438 -0.65 -11.08 9.90
CA PRO A 438 0.29 -10.06 10.35
C PRO A 438 1.47 -9.92 9.38
N PHE A 439 1.84 -8.69 9.03
CA PHE A 439 3.02 -8.42 8.21
C PHE A 439 3.83 -7.22 8.71
N PHE A 440 5.09 -7.15 8.28
CA PHE A 440 6.00 -6.05 8.51
C PHE A 440 6.35 -5.37 7.19
N ARG A 441 6.34 -4.03 7.17
CA ARG A 441 6.85 -3.20 6.07
C ARG A 441 7.91 -2.27 6.61
N SER A 442 9.12 -2.31 6.05
CA SER A 442 10.17 -1.34 6.40
C SER A 442 9.82 0.05 5.88
N VAL A 443 10.14 1.07 6.66
CA VAL A 443 10.02 2.49 6.26
C VAL A 443 11.39 3.11 5.91
N MET A 444 12.44 2.29 5.91
CA MET A 444 13.82 2.70 5.67
C MET A 444 14.19 2.56 4.20
N ASP A 445 15.04 3.45 3.69
CA ASP A 445 15.59 3.36 2.35
C ASP A 445 16.83 2.45 2.31
N PRO A 446 17.21 1.87 1.15
CA PRO A 446 18.48 1.19 0.99
C PRO A 446 19.66 2.11 1.40
N PRO A 447 20.67 1.61 2.14
CA PRO A 447 20.96 0.21 2.45
C PRO A 447 20.33 -0.33 3.75
N ASP A 448 19.54 0.48 4.47
CA ASP A 448 18.98 0.17 5.79
C ASP A 448 17.61 -0.53 5.75
N LEU A 449 17.11 -0.78 4.53
CA LEU A 449 15.88 -1.52 4.29
C LEU A 449 15.94 -2.92 4.94
N ILE A 450 14.99 -3.21 5.82
CA ILE A 450 14.86 -4.52 6.47
C ILE A 450 13.89 -5.38 5.65
N PRO A 451 14.33 -6.54 5.10
CA PRO A 451 13.43 -7.46 4.41
C PRO A 451 12.32 -7.99 5.32
N ARG A 452 11.11 -8.14 4.77
CA ARG A 452 9.92 -8.59 5.51
C ARG A 452 10.15 -9.93 6.21
N GLU A 453 10.88 -10.83 5.58
CA GLU A 453 11.13 -12.20 6.05
C GLU A 453 11.94 -12.21 7.36
N ARG A 454 12.64 -11.10 7.67
CA ARG A 454 13.40 -10.96 8.93
C ARG A 454 12.48 -10.87 10.13
N PHE A 455 11.31 -10.26 10.00
CA PHE A 455 10.30 -10.12 11.05
C PHE A 455 9.05 -10.93 10.72
N SER A 456 9.25 -12.16 10.23
CA SER A 456 8.18 -13.15 10.10
C SER A 456 8.09 -13.98 11.37
N MET A 457 6.96 -13.90 12.06
CA MET A 457 6.72 -14.77 13.21
C MET A 457 6.43 -16.19 12.70
N ARG A 458 7.43 -17.09 12.79
CA ARG A 458 7.26 -18.53 12.52
C ARG A 458 6.52 -19.19 13.69
N LEU A 459 5.28 -18.80 13.90
CA LEU A 459 4.39 -19.54 14.79
C LEU A 459 3.98 -20.81 14.03
N CYS A 460 4.11 -21.98 14.67
CA CYS A 460 3.88 -23.32 14.11
C CYS A 460 2.87 -23.36 12.95
N GLU A 461 3.28 -24.02 11.87
CA GLU A 461 2.72 -24.00 10.51
C GLU A 461 1.30 -24.58 10.35
N ASP A 462 0.57 -24.87 11.43
CA ASP A 462 -0.62 -25.75 11.34
C ASP A 462 -2.01 -25.11 11.50
N GLU A 463 -2.16 -23.80 11.71
CA GLU A 463 -3.51 -23.24 11.95
C GLU A 463 -3.80 -22.01 11.11
N VAL A 464 -4.46 -22.26 9.99
CA VAL A 464 -5.25 -21.31 9.18
C VAL A 464 -6.23 -20.56 10.09
N ARG A 465 -6.26 -19.22 9.97
CA ARG A 465 -7.13 -18.26 10.69
C ARG A 465 -6.93 -18.20 12.21
N LYS A 466 -5.86 -17.53 12.64
CA LYS A 466 -5.81 -16.99 14.02
C LYS A 466 -6.30 -15.55 13.97
N GLU A 467 -7.44 -15.27 14.60
CA GLU A 467 -7.93 -13.91 14.89
C GLU A 467 -6.99 -13.23 15.91
N ARG A 468 -5.76 -12.96 15.49
CA ARG A 468 -4.74 -12.29 16.28
C ARG A 468 -4.71 -10.83 15.90
N MET A 469 -4.97 -9.97 16.86
CA MET A 469 -5.00 -8.53 16.64
C MET A 469 -3.77 -7.89 17.27
N PHE A 470 -3.15 -6.94 16.56
CA PHE A 470 -2.11 -6.11 17.12
C PHE A 470 -2.70 -5.10 18.10
N CYS A 471 -2.16 -5.06 19.31
CA CYS A 471 -2.54 -4.07 20.31
C CYS A 471 -1.60 -2.86 20.29
N GLY A 472 -0.35 -3.04 19.86
CA GLY A 472 0.61 -1.94 19.78
C GLY A 472 2.07 -2.41 19.77
N CYS A 473 2.96 -1.46 19.50
CA CYS A 473 4.41 -1.62 19.62
C CYS A 473 4.92 -0.61 20.65
N ARG A 474 5.75 -1.05 21.60
CA ARG A 474 6.41 -0.16 22.58
C ARG A 474 7.77 -0.74 22.97
N HIS A 475 8.79 0.11 23.07
CA HIS A 475 10.14 -0.29 23.51
C HIS A 475 10.73 -1.46 22.70
N GLY A 476 10.52 -1.49 21.38
CA GLY A 476 10.98 -2.57 20.52
C GLY A 476 10.26 -3.91 20.69
N ARG A 477 9.13 -3.96 21.41
CA ARG A 477 8.30 -5.16 21.59
C ARG A 477 6.92 -4.96 20.95
N VAL A 478 6.32 -6.07 20.53
CA VAL A 478 5.00 -6.11 19.88
C VAL A 478 4.03 -6.88 20.76
N LEU A 479 2.87 -6.30 21.04
CA LEU A 479 1.79 -6.97 21.78
C LEU A 479 0.70 -7.44 20.82
N LEU A 480 0.35 -8.72 20.92
CA LEU A 480 -0.74 -9.35 20.18
C LEU A 480 -1.79 -9.89 21.14
N LEU A 481 -3.06 -9.82 20.74
CA LEU A 481 -4.19 -10.45 21.41
C LEU A 481 -4.68 -11.63 20.56
N ASP A 482 -4.65 -12.85 21.11
CA ASP A 482 -5.23 -14.03 20.47
C ASP A 482 -6.59 -14.33 21.13
N ARG A 483 -7.67 -13.91 20.45
CA ARG A 483 -9.04 -14.06 20.97
C ARG A 483 -9.50 -15.52 21.00
N LYS A 484 -9.03 -16.34 20.05
CA LYS A 484 -9.40 -17.77 19.96
C LYS A 484 -8.82 -18.56 21.13
N GLN A 485 -7.57 -18.27 21.51
CA GLN A 485 -6.87 -18.93 22.62
C GLN A 485 -7.04 -18.20 23.97
N ASN A 486 -7.72 -17.04 23.98
CA ASN A 486 -7.90 -16.16 25.13
C ASN A 486 -6.56 -15.86 25.84
N GLU A 487 -5.57 -15.43 25.08
CA GLU A 487 -4.23 -15.12 25.58
C GLU A 487 -3.67 -13.85 24.93
N ILE A 488 -2.67 -13.27 25.58
CA ILE A 488 -1.80 -12.26 24.99
C ILE A 488 -0.46 -12.86 24.61
N VAL A 489 0.13 -12.36 23.53
CA VAL A 489 1.47 -12.72 23.09
C VAL A 489 2.33 -11.46 23.04
N LEU A 490 3.36 -11.41 23.88
CA LEU A 490 4.39 -10.38 23.83
C LEU A 490 5.57 -10.92 23.03
N TRP A 491 5.89 -10.26 21.92
CA TRP A 491 6.88 -10.70 20.94
C TRP A 491 8.04 -9.71 20.83
N ASP A 492 9.27 -10.22 20.74
CA ASP A 492 10.49 -9.48 20.41
C ASP A 492 10.88 -9.83 18.97
N PRO A 493 10.62 -8.95 17.99
CA PRO A 493 10.96 -9.20 16.59
C PRO A 493 12.46 -9.37 16.34
N ASP A 494 13.32 -8.74 17.14
CA ASP A 494 14.77 -8.74 16.92
C ASP A 494 15.38 -10.08 17.31
N THR A 495 14.93 -10.70 18.41
CA THR A 495 15.40 -12.03 18.84
C THR A 495 14.53 -13.18 18.33
N GLY A 496 13.27 -12.90 17.98
CA GLY A 496 12.26 -13.91 17.67
C GLY A 496 11.63 -14.55 18.90
N ASP A 497 12.06 -14.18 20.11
CA ASP A 497 11.49 -14.69 21.34
C ASP A 497 10.06 -14.18 21.54
N HIS A 498 9.24 -14.93 22.27
CA HIS A 498 7.90 -14.50 22.64
C HIS A 498 7.46 -15.12 23.98
N ARG A 499 6.53 -14.45 24.66
CA ARG A 499 5.86 -14.91 25.88
C ARG A 499 4.36 -14.91 25.68
N ARG A 500 3.69 -15.98 26.13
CA ARG A 500 2.23 -16.11 26.10
C ARG A 500 1.71 -16.02 27.52
N VAL A 501 0.64 -15.28 27.75
CA VAL A 501 -0.02 -15.16 29.06
C VAL A 501 -1.52 -15.32 28.83
N GLY A 502 -2.14 -16.26 29.54
CA GLY A 502 -3.60 -16.45 29.50
C GLY A 502 -4.33 -15.25 30.09
N ILE A 503 -5.43 -14.84 29.46
CA ILE A 503 -6.32 -13.79 29.94
C ILE A 503 -7.10 -14.32 31.16
N PRO A 504 -7.43 -13.47 32.16
CA PRO A 504 -8.23 -13.88 33.32
C PRO A 504 -9.52 -14.61 32.93
N PRO A 505 -9.88 -15.72 33.60
CA PRO A 505 -11.08 -16.49 33.28
C PRO A 505 -12.38 -15.71 33.49
N GLU A 506 -12.36 -14.63 34.29
CA GLU A 506 -13.49 -13.71 34.47
C GLU A 506 -13.86 -12.97 33.17
N ILE A 507 -12.93 -12.92 32.21
CA ILE A 507 -13.11 -12.42 30.85
C ILE A 507 -13.42 -13.63 29.96
N ASP A 508 -14.71 -13.90 29.82
CA ASP A 508 -15.26 -15.07 29.13
C ASP A 508 -15.38 -14.91 27.61
N GLY A 509 -15.06 -13.73 27.08
CA GLY A 509 -15.22 -13.40 25.66
C GLY A 509 -16.68 -13.26 25.20
N LYS A 510 -17.64 -13.26 26.13
CA LYS A 510 -19.07 -13.13 25.86
C LYS A 510 -19.65 -11.93 26.59
N GLU A 511 -19.69 -11.99 27.91
CA GLU A 511 -20.15 -10.88 28.76
C GLU A 511 -19.08 -9.80 28.92
N LYS A 512 -17.81 -10.18 28.85
CA LYS A 512 -16.69 -9.24 28.96
C LYS A 512 -15.73 -9.47 27.82
N ILE A 513 -15.58 -8.45 26.97
CA ILE A 513 -14.77 -8.55 25.75
C ILE A 513 -13.57 -7.62 25.88
N VAL A 514 -12.36 -8.19 25.75
CA VAL A 514 -11.12 -7.42 25.64
C VAL A 514 -10.99 -6.89 24.21
N TRP A 515 -10.75 -5.59 24.11
CA TRP A 515 -10.60 -4.89 22.85
C TRP A 515 -9.17 -4.46 22.57
N ASN A 516 -8.39 -4.14 23.60
CA ASN A 516 -7.00 -3.73 23.39
C ASN A 516 -6.13 -4.01 24.61
N GLY A 517 -4.84 -3.76 24.49
CA GLY A 517 -3.89 -3.82 25.58
C GLY A 517 -2.67 -2.97 25.34
N ALA A 518 -1.87 -2.78 26.38
CA ALA A 518 -0.60 -2.08 26.29
C ALA A 518 0.47 -2.81 27.11
N ALA A 519 1.59 -3.11 26.47
CA ALA A 519 2.75 -3.68 27.13
C ALA A 519 3.60 -2.55 27.76
N LEU A 520 4.13 -2.83 28.93
CA LEU A 520 5.01 -1.95 29.70
C LEU A 520 6.21 -2.79 30.13
N CYS A 521 7.41 -2.23 30.05
CA CYS A 521 8.57 -2.86 30.69
C CYS A 521 8.68 -2.32 32.12
N ALA A 522 8.80 -3.20 33.11
CA ALA A 522 8.52 -2.89 34.52
C ALA A 522 9.56 -2.01 35.24
N VAL A 523 10.52 -1.38 34.53
CA VAL A 523 11.58 -0.57 35.16
C VAL A 523 11.61 0.87 34.64
N ALA A 524 10.57 1.33 33.94
CA ALA A 524 10.40 2.76 33.65
C ALA A 524 10.05 3.60 34.90
N ALA A 525 9.76 2.95 36.05
CA ALA A 525 9.46 3.62 37.32
C ALA A 525 10.71 3.95 38.16
N ALA A 526 11.89 3.44 37.80
CA ALA A 526 13.16 3.84 38.41
C ALA A 526 13.83 4.90 37.52
N ALA A 527 13.21 6.08 37.46
CA ALA A 527 13.91 7.27 37.02
C ALA A 527 14.99 7.59 38.07
N ASP A 528 16.18 7.00 37.90
CA ASP A 528 17.50 7.54 38.34
C ASP A 528 18.64 6.51 38.31
N ASP A 529 18.42 5.23 37.96
CA ASP A 529 19.52 4.25 37.90
C ASP A 529 20.04 4.01 36.47
N ASP A 530 21.28 4.41 36.27
CA ASP A 530 22.02 4.38 35.02
C ASP A 530 22.40 2.91 34.68
N GLY A 531 21.67 2.26 33.77
CA GLY A 531 22.21 1.07 33.07
C GLY A 531 21.35 -0.17 32.91
N HIS A 532 20.03 -0.16 33.18
CA HIS A 532 19.20 -1.36 32.95
C HIS A 532 18.41 -1.28 31.64
N VAL A 533 19.05 -1.71 30.56
CA VAL A 533 18.44 -1.79 29.23
C VAL A 533 18.14 -3.22 28.82
N HIS A 534 16.96 -3.37 28.23
CA HIS A 534 16.30 -4.63 27.89
C HIS A 534 17.22 -5.63 27.16
N GLY A 535 17.56 -6.71 27.87
CA GLY A 535 17.83 -8.01 27.25
C GLY A 535 16.52 -8.66 26.77
N GLY A 536 16.64 -9.86 26.17
CA GLY A 536 15.47 -10.67 25.83
C GLY A 536 14.55 -10.94 27.04
N PHE A 537 13.39 -11.57 26.84
CA PHE A 537 12.35 -11.74 27.87
C PHE A 537 12.81 -12.40 29.19
N SER A 538 14.01 -12.97 29.25
CA SER A 538 14.60 -13.55 30.45
C SER A 538 15.29 -12.55 31.37
N CYS A 539 15.50 -11.29 30.94
CA CYS A 539 16.32 -10.31 31.66
C CYS A 539 15.53 -9.18 32.34
N CYS A 540 14.26 -8.98 32.03
CA CYS A 540 13.47 -7.88 32.61
C CYS A 540 12.01 -8.28 32.82
N PRO A 541 11.43 -7.95 33.99
CA PRO A 541 10.00 -8.07 34.18
C PRO A 541 9.23 -7.14 33.24
N PHE A 542 8.02 -7.58 32.88
CA PHE A 542 7.12 -6.84 32.01
C PHE A 542 5.71 -6.85 32.61
N ASN A 543 4.98 -5.79 32.33
CA ASN A 543 3.60 -5.63 32.73
C ASN A 543 2.72 -5.47 31.49
N VAL A 544 1.46 -5.86 31.59
CA VAL A 544 0.50 -5.68 30.51
C VAL A 544 -0.81 -5.20 31.08
N ALA A 545 -1.30 -4.07 30.57
CA ALA A 545 -2.66 -3.61 30.85
C ALA A 545 -3.59 -4.08 29.73
N LEU A 546 -4.78 -4.56 30.09
CA LEU A 546 -5.86 -4.86 29.16
C LEU A 546 -7.00 -3.89 29.37
N VAL A 547 -7.71 -3.58 28.29
CA VAL A 547 -8.92 -2.76 28.32
C VAL A 547 -10.03 -3.44 27.53
N GLY A 548 -11.24 -3.36 28.07
CA GLY A 548 -12.40 -4.02 27.49
C GLY A 548 -13.71 -3.34 27.85
N VAL A 549 -14.79 -3.90 27.31
CA VAL A 549 -16.16 -3.42 27.51
C VAL A 549 -17.04 -4.60 27.88
N ALA A 550 -17.95 -4.39 28.82
CA ALA A 550 -19.01 -5.36 29.12
C ALA A 550 -20.01 -5.44 27.97
N SER A 551 -20.68 -6.57 27.79
CA SER A 551 -21.59 -6.86 26.66
C SER A 551 -22.78 -5.91 26.54
N ASN A 552 -23.15 -5.24 27.64
CA ASN A 552 -24.18 -4.21 27.64
C ASN A 552 -23.71 -2.86 27.08
N ASN A 553 -22.43 -2.71 26.72
CA ASN A 553 -21.80 -1.50 26.21
C ASN A 553 -21.86 -0.27 27.15
N THR A 554 -22.23 -0.45 28.43
CA THR A 554 -22.38 0.65 29.41
C THR A 554 -21.30 0.67 30.49
N GLN A 555 -20.42 -0.32 30.52
CA GLN A 555 -19.32 -0.40 31.48
C GLN A 555 -18.02 -0.71 30.75
N MET A 556 -16.99 0.08 31.05
CA MET A 556 -15.63 -0.15 30.60
C MET A 556 -14.85 -0.78 31.76
N PHE A 557 -13.90 -1.66 31.43
CA PHE A 557 -13.04 -2.26 32.43
C PHE A 557 -11.59 -2.31 31.99
N ALA A 558 -10.70 -2.41 32.98
CA ALA A 558 -9.29 -2.68 32.77
C ALA A 558 -8.76 -3.64 33.83
N CYS A 559 -7.70 -4.36 33.50
CA CYS A 559 -6.90 -5.13 34.45
C CYS A 559 -5.44 -5.11 34.04
N PHE A 560 -4.58 -5.53 34.96
CA PHE A 560 -3.15 -5.39 34.84
C PHE A 560 -2.44 -6.69 35.23
N TYR A 561 -1.52 -7.15 34.39
CA TYR A 561 -0.66 -8.29 34.64
C TYR A 561 0.75 -7.84 34.99
N THR A 562 1.38 -8.52 35.95
CA THR A 562 2.82 -8.36 36.24
C THR A 562 3.54 -9.69 36.08
N SER A 563 4.64 -9.70 35.34
CA SER A 563 5.44 -10.92 35.18
C SER A 563 6.21 -11.30 36.44
N GLU A 564 6.45 -10.36 37.36
CA GLU A 564 7.14 -10.63 38.63
C GLU A 564 6.33 -11.56 39.53
N THR A 565 5.03 -11.28 39.65
CA THR A 565 4.12 -12.11 40.45
C THR A 565 3.47 -13.22 39.63
N GLY A 566 3.47 -13.09 38.31
CA GLY A 566 2.78 -13.98 37.38
C GLY A 566 1.27 -13.91 37.50
N ARG A 567 0.70 -12.82 38.04
CA ARG A 567 -0.73 -12.69 38.35
C ARG A 567 -1.33 -11.45 37.70
N TRP A 568 -2.63 -11.57 37.42
CA TRP A 568 -3.50 -10.47 37.04
C TRP A 568 -4.06 -9.78 38.28
N SER A 569 -4.25 -8.47 38.19
CA SER A 569 -5.05 -7.70 39.12
C SER A 569 -6.53 -8.04 38.97
N ASN A 570 -7.33 -7.64 39.95
CA ASN A 570 -8.79 -7.66 39.79
C ASN A 570 -9.22 -6.76 38.62
N LEU A 571 -10.38 -7.08 38.04
CA LEU A 571 -11.03 -6.23 37.07
C LEU A 571 -11.55 -4.96 37.76
N ILE A 572 -11.17 -3.81 37.22
CA ILE A 572 -11.62 -2.49 37.68
C ILE A 572 -12.61 -1.98 36.65
N PHE A 573 -13.76 -1.51 37.10
CA PHE A 573 -14.85 -1.04 36.24
C PHE A 573 -15.10 0.45 36.42
N THR A 574 -15.56 1.09 35.36
CA THR A 574 -16.14 2.44 35.40
C THR A 574 -17.37 2.50 34.50
N PRO A 575 -18.40 3.28 34.85
CA PRO A 575 -19.49 3.57 33.94
C PRO A 575 -18.96 4.22 32.65
N ALA A 576 -19.52 3.80 31.52
CA ALA A 576 -19.24 4.42 30.23
C ALA A 576 -20.03 5.73 30.09
N PRO A 577 -19.41 6.82 29.60
CA PRO A 577 -20.10 8.11 29.41
C PRO A 577 -21.14 8.06 28.27
N PHE A 578 -21.09 7.03 27.42
CA PHE A 578 -21.99 6.73 26.31
C PHE A 578 -21.88 5.24 25.97
N LEU A 579 -22.68 4.74 25.01
CA LEU A 579 -22.55 3.35 24.54
C LEU A 579 -21.21 3.14 23.82
N VAL A 580 -20.31 2.37 24.42
CA VAL A 580 -18.97 2.07 23.89
C VAL A 580 -18.99 0.71 23.23
N PHE A 581 -18.53 0.62 22.00
CA PHE A 581 -18.51 -0.61 21.22
C PHE A 581 -17.12 -1.26 21.18
N ALA A 582 -16.04 -0.46 21.24
CA ALA A 582 -14.69 -0.97 21.08
C ALA A 582 -13.60 -0.01 21.60
N PHE A 583 -12.37 -0.55 21.69
CA PHE A 583 -11.12 0.20 21.83
C PHE A 583 -10.18 -0.19 20.67
N VAL A 584 -10.16 0.61 19.61
CA VAL A 584 -9.43 0.29 18.38
C VAL A 584 -7.95 0.68 18.47
N ASP A 585 -7.66 1.84 19.06
CA ASP A 585 -6.31 2.40 19.08
C ASP A 585 -5.48 1.87 20.27
N PRO A 586 -4.15 1.70 20.09
CA PRO A 586 -3.23 1.35 21.17
C PRO A 586 -3.31 2.32 22.34
N GLY A 587 -3.07 1.81 23.55
CA GLY A 587 -3.04 2.64 24.76
C GLY A 587 -1.78 3.46 24.86
N ILE A 588 -1.91 4.77 25.06
CA ILE A 588 -0.78 5.71 25.17
C ILE A 588 -0.40 5.91 26.63
N LEU A 589 0.88 5.77 26.95
CA LEU A 589 1.39 6.02 28.30
C LEU A 589 1.78 7.51 28.42
N VAL A 590 1.20 8.20 29.39
CA VAL A 590 1.56 9.56 29.76
C VAL A 590 1.76 9.58 31.27
N GLY A 591 3.00 9.80 31.70
CA GLY A 591 3.39 9.61 33.10
C GLY A 591 3.16 8.16 33.54
N HIS A 592 2.44 7.97 34.65
CA HIS A 592 2.11 6.66 35.23
C HIS A 592 0.69 6.19 34.88
N SER A 593 0.10 6.73 33.81
CA SER A 593 -1.27 6.39 33.39
C SER A 593 -1.33 6.01 31.92
N LEU A 594 -2.16 5.02 31.60
CA LEU A 594 -2.50 4.65 30.23
C LEU A 594 -3.81 5.31 29.81
N TYR A 595 -3.84 5.77 28.56
CA TYR A 595 -4.99 6.46 27.99
C TYR A 595 -5.46 5.78 26.71
N TRP A 596 -6.79 5.62 26.58
CA TRP A 596 -7.43 5.07 25.39
C TRP A 596 -8.62 5.92 24.93
N PHE A 597 -8.94 5.82 23.64
CA PHE A 597 -10.17 6.35 23.07
C PHE A 597 -11.27 5.27 23.05
N PRO A 598 -12.29 5.34 23.92
CA PRO A 598 -13.50 4.56 23.76
C PRO A 598 -14.21 4.93 22.45
N THR A 599 -14.46 3.95 21.59
CA THR A 599 -15.19 4.12 20.32
C THR A 599 -16.66 3.82 20.55
N GLY A 600 -17.54 4.78 20.27
CA GLY A 600 -18.98 4.64 20.54
C GLY A 600 -19.81 5.81 20.01
N LEU A 601 -20.99 6.02 20.59
CA LEU A 601 -21.90 7.13 20.25
C LEU A 601 -21.53 8.47 20.92
N GLY A 602 -20.24 8.72 21.12
CA GLY A 602 -19.72 9.92 21.77
C GLY A 602 -18.20 9.98 21.74
N SER A 603 -17.62 10.97 22.44
CA SER A 603 -16.17 11.15 22.52
C SER A 603 -15.76 11.42 23.96
N ALA A 604 -14.81 10.64 24.45
CA ALA A 604 -14.20 10.77 25.77
C ALA A 604 -12.80 10.12 25.73
N ILE A 605 -12.06 10.23 26.82
CA ILE A 605 -10.77 9.56 27.00
C ILE A 605 -10.85 8.72 28.28
N LEU A 606 -10.51 7.44 28.21
CA LEU A 606 -10.38 6.59 29.37
C LEU A 606 -8.95 6.68 29.90
N GLN A 607 -8.79 7.05 31.17
CA GLN A 607 -7.53 7.00 31.91
C GLN A 607 -7.53 5.76 32.81
N PHE A 608 -6.42 5.02 32.79
CA PHE A 608 -6.10 3.98 33.75
C PHE A 608 -4.83 4.35 34.50
N ASP A 609 -4.99 4.70 35.78
CA ASP A 609 -3.88 5.00 36.70
C ASP A 609 -3.26 3.68 37.17
N LEU A 610 -1.99 3.44 36.80
CA LEU A 610 -1.31 2.19 37.08
C LEU A 610 -0.91 2.05 38.56
N ASP A 611 -0.62 3.17 39.24
CA ASP A 611 -0.17 3.19 40.62
C ASP A 611 -1.35 2.97 41.57
N ARG A 612 -2.46 3.67 41.30
CA ARG A 612 -3.69 3.60 42.11
C ARG A 612 -4.61 2.46 41.68
N GLN A 613 -4.42 1.92 40.48
CA GLN A 613 -5.31 0.96 39.84
C GLN A 613 -6.75 1.47 39.79
N THR A 614 -6.94 2.68 39.28
CA THR A 614 -8.25 3.32 39.14
C THR A 614 -8.52 3.72 37.70
N LEU A 615 -9.81 3.71 37.33
CA LEU A 615 -10.28 4.21 36.04
C LEU A 615 -10.95 5.58 36.22
N ALA A 616 -10.64 6.49 35.31
CA ALA A 616 -11.29 7.80 35.23
C ALA A 616 -11.67 8.11 33.78
N VAL A 617 -12.78 8.83 33.61
CA VAL A 617 -13.23 9.29 32.30
C VAL A 617 -12.93 10.77 32.18
N ILE A 618 -12.11 11.13 31.20
CA ILE A 618 -11.75 12.50 30.88
C ILE A 618 -12.65 12.99 29.75
N GLU A 619 -13.22 14.18 29.94
CA GLU A 619 -14.05 14.85 28.94
C GLU A 619 -13.26 15.21 27.67
N TRP A 620 -13.95 15.21 26.54
CA TRP A 620 -13.42 15.68 25.26
C TRP A 620 -13.31 17.22 25.24
N PRO A 621 -12.39 17.84 24.47
CA PRO A 621 -12.37 19.29 24.31
C PRO A 621 -13.72 19.85 23.82
N SER A 622 -14.11 21.03 24.29
CA SER A 622 -15.47 21.58 24.09
C SER A 622 -15.77 22.11 22.68
N ASN A 623 -14.78 22.24 21.79
CA ASN A 623 -15.00 22.66 20.39
C ASN A 623 -13.81 22.29 19.48
N PRO A 624 -13.55 20.99 19.25
CA PRO A 624 -12.44 20.55 18.42
C PRO A 624 -12.84 20.66 16.95
N ASN A 625 -11.92 21.12 16.10
CA ASN A 625 -12.12 21.07 14.65
C ASN A 625 -11.86 19.64 14.15
N CYS A 626 -12.66 18.67 14.57
CA CYS A 626 -12.54 17.27 14.13
C CYS A 626 -13.90 16.58 14.04
N TYR A 627 -14.09 15.76 13.01
CA TYR A 627 -15.33 15.02 12.78
C TYR A 627 -15.40 13.69 13.54
N SER A 628 -14.26 13.17 14.04
CA SER A 628 -14.18 11.88 14.72
C SER A 628 -12.88 11.71 15.53
N HIS A 629 -12.90 10.88 16.57
CA HIS A 629 -11.70 10.45 17.31
C HIS A 629 -10.73 9.64 16.45
N TYR A 630 -11.17 9.06 15.32
CA TYR A 630 -10.28 8.45 14.32
C TYR A 630 -9.28 9.44 13.70
N MET A 631 -9.54 10.75 13.83
CA MET A 631 -8.67 11.84 13.41
C MET A 631 -7.91 12.48 14.57
N SER A 632 -7.88 11.82 15.72
CA SER A 632 -7.26 12.34 16.94
C SER A 632 -6.18 11.40 17.48
N GLN A 633 -5.23 11.96 18.22
CA GLN A 633 -4.12 11.23 18.83
C GLN A 633 -3.74 11.82 20.18
N ILE A 634 -3.68 10.98 21.22
CA ILE A 634 -3.14 11.36 22.54
C ILE A 634 -1.61 11.31 22.47
N PHE A 635 -0.95 12.26 23.12
CA PHE A 635 0.50 12.27 23.22
C PHE A 635 0.98 12.90 24.54
N LEU A 636 2.24 12.66 24.88
CA LEU A 636 2.91 13.34 26.00
C LEU A 636 3.36 14.73 25.55
N ALA A 637 2.72 15.78 26.08
CA ALA A 637 3.06 17.16 25.77
C ALA A 637 4.34 17.63 26.49
N GLU A 638 4.88 18.77 26.06
CA GLU A 638 5.99 19.41 26.77
C GLU A 638 5.59 19.74 28.22
N GLY A 639 6.51 19.54 29.17
CA GLY A 639 6.23 19.74 30.59
C GLY A 639 5.43 18.61 31.26
N GLY A 640 5.20 17.48 30.57
CA GLY A 640 4.59 16.28 31.16
C GLY A 640 3.06 16.29 31.19
N TYR A 641 2.42 17.25 30.51
CA TYR A 641 0.96 17.34 30.43
C TYR A 641 0.38 16.33 29.43
N LEU A 642 -0.91 16.02 29.60
CA LEU A 642 -1.68 15.24 28.63
C LEU A 642 -1.96 16.11 27.39
N GLY A 643 -1.43 15.69 26.25
CA GLY A 643 -1.62 16.33 24.95
C GLY A 643 -2.63 15.58 24.07
N LEU A 644 -3.32 16.33 23.21
CA LEU A 644 -4.22 15.79 22.20
C LEU A 644 -4.02 16.53 20.88
N VAL A 645 -3.74 15.79 19.81
CA VAL A 645 -3.76 16.30 18.44
C VAL A 645 -5.11 15.95 17.82
N THR A 646 -5.76 16.91 17.18
CA THR A 646 -7.00 16.72 16.43
C THR A 646 -6.82 17.20 14.98
N LEU A 647 -7.25 16.39 14.02
CA LEU A 647 -7.11 16.67 12.59
C LEU A 647 -8.48 16.92 11.95
N SER A 648 -8.52 17.88 11.03
CA SER A 648 -9.56 18.06 10.02
C SER A 648 -8.95 17.92 8.63
N TYR A 649 -9.78 17.97 7.58
CA TYR A 649 -9.32 17.94 6.19
C TYR A 649 -8.38 19.10 5.80
N ASP A 650 -8.38 20.19 6.57
CA ASP A 650 -7.64 21.43 6.26
C ASP A 650 -6.71 21.89 7.40
N SER A 651 -6.88 21.39 8.62
CA SER A 651 -6.18 21.90 9.80
C SER A 651 -5.73 20.80 10.75
N LEU A 652 -4.67 21.10 11.50
CA LEU A 652 -4.18 20.32 12.62
C LEU A 652 -4.18 21.22 13.85
N GLN A 653 -4.80 20.76 14.93
CA GLN A 653 -4.85 21.46 16.21
C GLN A 653 -4.15 20.64 17.30
N ILE A 654 -3.37 21.31 18.14
CA ILE A 654 -2.69 20.73 19.29
C ILE A 654 -3.29 21.33 20.57
N TRP A 655 -3.79 20.46 21.43
CA TRP A 655 -4.41 20.78 22.71
C TRP A 655 -3.60 20.21 23.86
N GLU A 656 -3.55 20.93 24.97
CA GLU A 656 -2.93 20.45 26.21
C GLU A 656 -3.91 20.59 27.36
N ARG A 657 -3.97 19.58 28.23
CA ARG A 657 -4.83 19.60 29.41
C ARG A 657 -4.07 20.23 30.58
N LYS A 658 -4.44 21.46 30.93
CA LYS A 658 -3.76 22.30 31.94
C LYS A 658 -4.70 22.70 33.07
N VAL A 659 -4.12 22.85 34.27
CA VAL A 659 -4.79 23.51 35.40
C VAL A 659 -4.88 24.99 35.09
N CYS A 660 -6.09 25.53 35.12
CA CYS A 660 -6.33 26.94 34.86
C CYS A 660 -6.21 27.78 36.13
N SER A 661 -6.26 29.11 35.99
CA SER A 661 -6.17 30.06 37.11
C SER A 661 -7.20 29.81 38.21
N GLU A 662 -8.32 29.16 37.88
CA GLU A 662 -9.40 28.78 38.81
C GLU A 662 -9.17 27.43 39.51
N GLY A 663 -8.03 26.76 39.27
CA GLY A 663 -7.72 25.44 39.82
C GLY A 663 -8.39 24.26 39.11
N VAL A 664 -9.22 24.52 38.08
CA VAL A 664 -9.88 23.49 37.28
C VAL A 664 -9.00 23.05 36.10
N THR A 665 -8.88 21.74 35.89
CA THR A 665 -8.14 21.16 34.77
C THR A 665 -9.02 21.12 33.51
N ARG A 666 -8.63 21.84 32.45
CA ARG A 666 -9.35 21.87 31.17
C ARG A 666 -8.41 21.77 29.97
N TRP A 667 -8.98 21.44 28.81
CA TRP A 667 -8.26 21.47 27.53
C TRP A 667 -8.01 22.93 27.08
N VAL A 668 -6.78 23.21 26.66
CA VAL A 668 -6.35 24.52 26.16
C VAL A 668 -5.68 24.32 24.80
N LEU A 669 -6.22 24.94 23.76
CA LEU A 669 -5.63 24.97 22.42
C LEU A 669 -4.28 25.70 22.47
N GLN A 670 -3.20 25.04 22.07
CA GLN A 670 -1.85 25.62 22.05
C GLN A 670 -1.45 26.10 20.66
N ARG A 671 -1.76 25.31 19.63
CA ARG A 671 -1.29 25.56 18.26
C ARG A 671 -2.30 25.06 17.24
N THR A 672 -2.44 25.81 16.15
CA THR A 672 -3.17 25.41 14.94
C THR A 672 -2.26 25.57 13.73
N ALA A 673 -2.26 24.60 12.82
CA ALA A 673 -1.51 24.63 11.58
C ALA A 673 -2.39 24.20 10.40
N GLU A 674 -2.11 24.71 9.20
CA GLU A 674 -2.78 24.25 7.97
C GLU A 674 -2.19 22.91 7.54
N LEU A 675 -3.04 21.88 7.43
CA LEU A 675 -2.60 20.52 7.16
C LEU A 675 -1.88 20.42 5.82
N ASN A 676 -2.38 21.10 4.78
CA ASN A 676 -1.76 21.11 3.46
C ASN A 676 -0.34 21.67 3.46
N LYS A 677 -0.07 22.71 4.28
CA LYS A 677 1.29 23.26 4.43
C LYS A 677 2.19 22.30 5.17
N VAL A 678 1.67 21.64 6.22
CA VAL A 678 2.41 20.65 7.00
C VAL A 678 2.78 19.43 6.15
N LEU A 679 1.86 18.96 5.30
CA LEU A 679 2.05 17.83 4.40
C LEU A 679 2.73 18.18 3.07
N GLU A 680 3.09 19.46 2.88
CA GLU A 680 3.64 20.00 1.62
C GLU A 680 2.78 19.68 0.38
N LEU A 681 1.46 19.58 0.58
CA LEU A 681 0.48 19.44 -0.49
C LEU A 681 0.32 20.82 -1.15
N GLY A 682 0.49 20.88 -2.48
CA GLY A 682 0.47 22.14 -3.23
C GLY A 682 -0.70 23.07 -2.85
N SER A 683 -0.45 24.37 -2.84
CA SER A 683 -1.43 25.38 -2.38
C SER A 683 -2.77 25.25 -3.13
N GLY A 684 -3.87 25.10 -2.40
CA GLY A 684 -5.23 25.04 -2.94
C GLY A 684 -5.81 23.63 -3.13
N VAL A 685 -5.03 22.56 -2.91
CA VAL A 685 -5.54 21.18 -2.92
C VAL A 685 -6.22 20.89 -1.59
N LYS A 686 -7.54 20.67 -1.56
CA LYS A 686 -8.21 20.15 -0.36
C LYS A 686 -8.01 18.63 -0.30
N THR A 687 -7.58 18.12 0.85
CA THR A 687 -7.54 16.68 1.08
C THR A 687 -8.96 16.15 1.13
N SER A 688 -9.32 15.21 0.25
CA SER A 688 -10.65 14.60 0.24
C SER A 688 -10.73 13.41 1.20
N HIS A 689 -9.60 12.74 1.44
CA HIS A 689 -9.51 11.62 2.36
C HIS A 689 -8.31 11.76 3.30
N LEU A 690 -8.61 11.86 4.60
CA LEU A 690 -7.61 11.89 5.66
C LEU A 690 -7.94 10.81 6.68
N VAL A 691 -6.94 10.00 7.07
CA VAL A 691 -7.06 9.00 8.14
C VAL A 691 -5.77 8.93 8.94
N ARG A 692 -5.87 8.87 10.27
CA ARG A 692 -4.73 8.56 11.14
C ARG A 692 -4.56 7.05 11.23
N LEU A 693 -3.41 6.57 10.75
CA LEU A 693 -3.10 5.15 10.62
C LEU A 693 -2.44 4.59 11.88
N GLY A 694 -1.62 5.37 12.58
CA GLY A 694 -0.92 4.89 13.78
C GLY A 694 -0.05 5.97 14.43
N TYR A 695 0.49 5.66 15.59
CA TYR A 695 1.34 6.58 16.37
C TYR A 695 2.46 5.82 17.08
N ALA A 696 3.67 6.37 17.01
CA ALA A 696 4.87 5.89 17.69
C ALA A 696 5.12 6.76 18.92
N GLU A 697 4.76 6.27 20.10
CA GLU A 697 4.87 7.03 21.35
C GLU A 697 6.30 7.44 21.67
N ASP A 698 7.26 6.52 21.53
CA ASP A 698 8.67 6.70 21.88
C ASP A 698 9.35 7.87 21.15
N VAL A 699 8.84 8.24 19.97
CA VAL A 699 9.42 9.28 19.09
C VAL A 699 8.42 10.37 18.70
N LYS A 700 7.20 10.32 19.24
CA LYS A 700 6.09 11.25 18.98
C LYS A 700 5.70 11.42 17.51
N VAL A 701 5.83 10.36 16.72
CA VAL A 701 5.55 10.39 15.30
C VAL A 701 4.17 9.80 15.00
N MET A 702 3.37 10.53 14.24
CA MET A 702 2.08 10.10 13.74
C MET A 702 2.17 9.67 12.28
N LEU A 703 1.52 8.55 11.93
CA LEU A 703 1.34 8.12 10.55
C LEU A 703 -0.05 8.50 10.06
N LEU A 704 -0.10 9.20 8.91
CA LEU A 704 -1.32 9.71 8.30
C LEU A 704 -1.45 9.21 6.87
N CYS A 705 -2.65 8.85 6.45
CA CYS A 705 -2.99 8.70 5.04
C CYS A 705 -3.73 9.95 4.58
N ALA A 706 -3.19 10.65 3.59
CA ALA A 706 -3.85 11.75 2.90
C ALA A 706 -3.87 11.46 1.40
N ASP A 707 -5.06 11.38 0.80
CA ASP A 707 -5.29 11.13 -0.64
C ASP A 707 -4.40 10.01 -1.22
N SER A 708 -4.41 8.85 -0.55
CA SER A 708 -3.65 7.64 -0.90
C SER A 708 -2.13 7.73 -0.72
N SER A 709 -1.63 8.73 0.01
CA SER A 709 -0.21 8.83 0.39
C SER A 709 -0.05 8.74 1.90
N VAL A 710 0.86 7.88 2.36
CA VAL A 710 1.24 7.78 3.77
C VAL A 710 2.31 8.80 4.08
N PHE A 711 2.07 9.61 5.10
CA PHE A 711 2.99 10.59 5.65
C PHE A 711 3.40 10.20 7.06
N MET A 712 4.67 10.41 7.34
CA MET A 712 5.20 10.49 8.69
C MET A 712 5.15 11.94 9.14
N LEU A 713 4.49 12.23 10.25
CA LEU A 713 4.38 13.57 10.82
C LEU A 713 4.99 13.60 12.21
N GLN A 714 6.00 14.43 12.41
CA GLN A 714 6.59 14.66 13.72
C GLN A 714 5.79 15.74 14.46
N ILE A 715 5.16 15.41 15.60
CA ILE A 715 4.19 16.29 16.26
C ILE A 715 4.83 17.60 16.78
N ASP A 716 6.00 17.51 17.41
CA ASP A 716 6.63 18.68 18.03
C ASP A 716 7.10 19.74 16.99
N SER A 717 7.67 19.26 15.88
CA SER A 717 8.23 20.12 14.81
C SER A 717 7.27 20.41 13.67
N LEU A 718 6.17 19.66 13.57
CA LEU A 718 5.24 19.64 12.44
C LEU A 718 5.94 19.43 11.09
N GLN A 719 7.10 18.78 11.09
CA GLN A 719 7.77 18.34 9.87
C GLN A 719 7.13 17.04 9.40
N SER A 720 6.82 16.95 8.11
CA SER A 720 6.31 15.74 7.50
C SER A 720 7.26 15.17 6.46
N ARG A 721 7.16 13.86 6.25
CA ARG A 721 7.85 13.14 5.18
C ARG A 721 6.87 12.18 4.54
N LYS A 722 6.69 12.26 3.22
CA LYS A 722 5.96 11.25 2.45
C LYS A 722 6.78 9.94 2.45
N LEU A 723 6.13 8.82 2.79
CA LEU A 723 6.77 7.51 2.84
C LEU A 723 6.48 6.71 1.58
N TRP A 724 5.24 6.29 1.38
CA TRP A 724 4.80 5.53 0.21
C TRP A 724 3.36 5.87 -0.15
N GLU A 725 2.96 5.47 -1.34
CA GLU A 725 1.55 5.52 -1.75
C GLU A 725 0.86 4.24 -1.35
N THR A 726 -0.29 4.35 -0.70
CA THR A 726 -1.02 3.21 -0.14
C THR A 726 -2.50 3.28 -0.48
N ASN A 727 -3.06 2.10 -0.71
CA ASN A 727 -4.50 1.85 -0.73
C ASN A 727 -4.93 1.12 0.56
N ILE A 728 -4.03 1.01 1.55
CA ILE A 728 -4.27 0.37 2.84
C ILE A 728 -4.86 1.40 3.81
N MET A 729 -6.04 1.11 4.34
CA MET A 729 -6.73 1.88 5.39
C MET A 729 -6.74 1.17 6.76
N SER A 730 -6.00 0.07 6.91
CA SER A 730 -5.89 -0.60 8.21
C SER A 730 -4.97 0.17 9.16
N SER A 731 -5.22 0.00 10.46
CA SER A 731 -4.35 0.52 11.51
C SER A 731 -2.93 -0.01 11.32
N LEU A 732 -1.96 0.90 11.33
CA LEU A 732 -0.54 0.61 11.34
C LEU A 732 -0.02 0.72 12.77
N HIS A 733 0.88 -0.16 13.14
CA HIS A 733 1.58 -0.15 14.42
C HIS A 733 3.05 0.19 14.15
N PRO A 734 3.45 1.47 14.25
CA PRO A 734 4.83 1.87 14.03
C PRO A 734 5.78 1.14 14.96
N TYR A 735 6.83 0.56 14.39
CA TYR A 735 7.83 -0.18 15.13
C TYR A 735 9.14 0.62 15.20
N ALA A 736 9.39 1.17 16.38
CA ALA A 736 10.66 1.82 16.70
C ALA A 736 11.56 0.84 17.47
N SER A 737 12.76 0.61 16.95
CA SER A 737 13.76 -0.24 17.62
C SER A 737 15.17 0.17 17.20
N THR A 738 16.11 0.07 18.14
CA THR A 738 17.54 0.09 17.86
C THR A 738 17.96 -1.29 17.36
N TYR A 739 17.92 -1.48 16.04
CA TYR A 739 18.21 -2.78 15.41
C TYR A 739 19.69 -3.17 15.55
N VAL A 740 19.96 -4.37 16.07
CA VAL A 740 21.33 -4.82 16.41
C VAL A 740 21.72 -6.16 15.76
N ALA A 741 21.08 -6.56 14.65
CA ALA A 741 21.29 -7.91 14.10
C ALA A 741 22.65 -8.06 13.38
N VAL A 742 23.70 -8.35 14.14
CA VAL A 742 24.96 -8.92 13.64
C VAL A 742 24.94 -10.42 13.95
N LYS A 743 24.78 -11.27 12.93
CA LYS A 743 24.88 -12.72 13.12
C LYS A 743 26.35 -13.09 13.34
N ALA A 744 26.64 -13.79 14.43
CA ALA A 744 27.85 -14.58 14.54
C ALA A 744 27.77 -15.70 13.49
N HIS A 745 28.71 -15.71 12.54
CA HIS A 745 28.94 -16.85 11.65
C HIS A 745 30.08 -17.69 12.18
#